data_AF-A0A928WGJ1-F1
#
_entry.id   AF-A0A928WGJ1-F1
#
_cell.length_a   1.000
_cell.length_b   1.000
_cell.length_c   1.000
_cell.angle_alpha   90.00
_cell.angle_beta   90.00
_cell.angle_gamma   90.00
#
_symmetry.space_group_name_H-M   'P 1'
#
loop_
_entity.id
_entity.type
_entity.pdbx_description
1 polymer ?
#
loop_
_entity_poly.entity_id
_entity_poly.type
_entity_poly.pdbx_seq_one_letter_code
_entity_poly.pdbx_strand_id
1 'polypeptide(L)'
;MASISIINDAVNFSGNSRSSLKKRTLLFRYLAEINLIFGAWYLHWRITNSINFDALWLSIPLLLAEIYSYFGGVMFVIGLWRPLVRQIKSLDKLTPLIPTSDWPTVDVFVTCYNEPPEIVEATARAALAMDYPTTKLRVYVLDDGNSQQMRTMSEKLCIADLQSPLLQQEANRIDAERYALVERLEQLDSLQPDLAAAEEWLQNCDSADNLTKLLNSLRQFVLWLDIPHKSSSHSSQNTLQERLTTERRLLESAIYQKELELVELARLRYIARPKQPGIPHHAKAGNLNYAIFSGETVGDFILTLDADHIPKPQFLKRVLPYFYTYNLFTGKYESNQIAFVQTPQDFYNIPSGDPFGHRASLFYGPLQQGKDGMNAAFYTGTNAVLRRNALISVGLQYFADEYAKDEKRLDEFELIGGVSSNSITEDMNTAMRLHSAGWKSVYHHELLAEGLAPDDLSSTLKQRLRWAQGTIQVLVRENPLTKVGLSFWQRLQYFKTMYSYFSGFATFVFILCPIIYFFTGVIPVKTFGPDFALHFFPAFVINRLTFLAASWGISAREIWRSEQYAIALFPLLMQAVWSVFTGQPIKFQVTPKQRQSGIYLRLIWPQLVIFSLTILGILWSLYRFARGTLNTPGVYLLNGAWAIYNLSLIWAIIHASIWQPKNNS
;
A
#
# COMPACT_ATOMS: atom_id res chain seq x y z
N MET A 1 -35.42 -26.64 -16.07
CA MET A 1 -35.65 -26.24 -14.66
C MET A 1 -34.67 -25.13 -14.33
N ALA A 2 -35.17 -23.90 -14.29
CA ALA A 2 -34.39 -22.72 -13.92
C ALA A 2 -34.15 -22.72 -12.41
N SER A 3 -32.90 -22.83 -11.98
CA SER A 3 -32.50 -22.55 -10.61
C SER A 3 -32.45 -21.03 -10.42
N ILE A 4 -33.55 -20.48 -9.90
CA ILE A 4 -33.63 -19.12 -9.42
C ILE A 4 -32.70 -18.99 -8.22
N SER A 5 -31.53 -18.38 -8.41
CA SER A 5 -30.60 -18.01 -7.34
C SER A 5 -31.05 -16.66 -6.73
N ILE A 6 -31.82 -16.73 -5.66
CA ILE A 6 -32.51 -15.60 -5.01
C ILE A 6 -31.58 -14.64 -4.21
N ILE A 7 -30.24 -14.75 -4.27
CA ILE A 7 -29.38 -14.05 -3.28
C ILE A 7 -28.29 -13.09 -3.82
N ASN A 8 -28.06 -12.87 -5.14
CA ASN A 8 -26.91 -12.00 -5.52
C ASN A 8 -27.00 -11.05 -6.72
N ASP A 9 -28.13 -10.88 -7.41
CA ASP A 9 -28.21 -9.93 -8.54
C ASP A 9 -28.99 -8.66 -8.23
N ALA A 10 -28.75 -8.06 -7.06
CA ALA A 10 -28.90 -6.61 -6.98
C ALA A 10 -27.74 -5.98 -7.76
N VAL A 11 -27.97 -5.76 -9.06
CA VAL A 11 -27.20 -4.81 -9.88
C VAL A 11 -27.48 -3.43 -9.32
N ASN A 12 -26.98 -3.13 -8.13
CA ASN A 12 -26.80 -1.77 -7.70
C ASN A 12 -25.68 -1.23 -8.58
N PHE A 13 -26.09 -0.60 -9.68
CA PHE A 13 -25.23 0.15 -10.58
C PHE A 13 -24.72 1.40 -9.84
N SER A 14 -23.88 1.21 -8.82
CA SER A 14 -23.23 2.31 -8.10
C SER A 14 -21.87 2.59 -8.75
N GLY A 15 -21.87 2.97 -10.02
CA GLY A 15 -20.68 3.47 -10.73
C GLY A 15 -19.54 2.47 -10.94
N ASN A 16 -19.15 2.29 -12.20
CA ASN A 16 -17.87 1.79 -12.72
C ASN A 16 -17.23 0.47 -12.27
N SER A 17 -17.23 0.08 -11.00
CA SER A 17 -16.65 -1.19 -10.56
C SER A 17 -17.76 -2.18 -10.21
N ARG A 18 -17.96 -3.19 -11.07
CA ARG A 18 -18.70 -4.38 -10.65
C ARG A 18 -17.82 -5.15 -9.67
N SER A 19 -18.27 -5.29 -8.44
CA SER A 19 -17.61 -6.14 -7.46
C SER A 19 -18.36 -7.46 -7.35
N SER A 20 -17.64 -8.56 -7.26
CA SER A 20 -18.19 -9.87 -6.96
C SER A 20 -17.49 -10.47 -5.75
N LEU A 21 -18.17 -11.38 -5.06
CA LEU A 21 -17.50 -12.20 -4.06
C LEU A 21 -16.52 -13.15 -4.76
N LYS A 22 -15.39 -13.46 -4.12
CA LYS A 22 -14.45 -14.46 -4.62
C LYS A 22 -15.17 -15.79 -4.85
N LYS A 23 -14.74 -16.54 -5.88
CA LYS A 23 -15.27 -17.89 -6.15
C LYS A 23 -15.19 -18.74 -4.88
N ARG A 24 -16.24 -19.56 -4.64
CA ARG A 24 -16.35 -20.49 -3.49
C ARG A 24 -16.45 -19.81 -2.11
N THR A 25 -16.76 -18.52 -2.04
CA THR A 25 -17.03 -17.82 -0.77
C THR A 25 -18.12 -18.53 0.06
N LEU A 26 -19.19 -19.04 -0.57
CA LEU A 26 -20.24 -19.78 0.13
C LEU A 26 -19.71 -21.08 0.77
N LEU A 27 -18.93 -21.86 0.02
CA LEU A 27 -18.30 -23.08 0.56
C LEU A 27 -17.40 -22.75 1.75
N PHE A 28 -16.59 -21.69 1.63
CA PHE A 28 -15.76 -21.22 2.75
C PHE A 28 -16.61 -20.86 3.98
N ARG A 29 -17.72 -20.11 3.82
CA ARG A 29 -18.60 -19.73 4.93
C ARG A 29 -19.22 -20.94 5.62
N TYR A 30 -19.75 -21.90 4.87
CA TYR A 30 -20.29 -23.14 5.44
C TYR A 30 -19.24 -23.91 6.23
N LEU A 31 -18.05 -24.13 5.65
CA LEU A 31 -16.96 -24.81 6.35
C LEU A 31 -16.49 -24.03 7.57
N ALA A 32 -16.45 -22.70 7.48
CA ALA A 32 -16.05 -21.83 8.57
C ALA A 32 -17.02 -21.89 9.75
N GLU A 33 -18.34 -21.86 9.52
CA GLU A 33 -19.34 -22.02 10.58
C GLU A 33 -19.18 -23.37 11.30
N ILE A 34 -19.06 -24.46 10.54
CA ILE A 34 -18.83 -25.79 11.10
C ILE A 34 -17.51 -25.82 11.89
N ASN A 35 -16.45 -25.23 11.35
CA ASN A 35 -15.13 -25.14 12.00
C ASN A 35 -15.21 -24.38 13.34
N LEU A 36 -15.97 -23.28 13.41
CA LEU A 36 -16.15 -22.54 14.64
C LEU A 36 -16.91 -23.35 15.70
N ILE A 37 -17.95 -24.09 15.30
CA ILE A 37 -18.73 -24.97 16.19
C ILE A 37 -17.86 -26.10 16.73
N PHE A 38 -17.15 -26.83 15.86
CA PHE A 38 -16.28 -27.94 16.28
C PHE A 38 -15.10 -27.46 17.10
N GLY A 39 -14.51 -26.31 16.79
CA GLY A 39 -13.46 -25.71 17.60
C GLY A 39 -13.95 -25.29 18.99
N ALA A 40 -15.16 -24.72 19.10
CA ALA A 40 -15.77 -24.40 20.40
C ALA A 40 -16.08 -25.66 21.21
N TRP A 41 -16.61 -26.70 20.56
CA TRP A 41 -16.90 -27.99 21.18
C TRP A 41 -15.61 -28.66 21.70
N TYR A 42 -14.54 -28.66 20.90
CA TYR A 42 -13.22 -29.13 21.32
C TYR A 42 -12.70 -28.33 22.52
N LEU A 43 -12.75 -26.99 22.48
CA LEU A 43 -12.27 -26.17 23.60
C LEU A 43 -13.10 -26.36 24.88
N HIS A 44 -14.42 -26.51 24.74
CA HIS A 44 -15.29 -26.81 25.87
C HIS A 44 -14.88 -28.14 26.54
N TRP A 45 -14.68 -29.21 25.74
CA TRP A 45 -14.15 -30.47 26.23
C TRP A 45 -12.76 -30.31 26.85
N ARG A 46 -11.90 -29.49 26.22
CA ARG A 46 -10.55 -29.24 26.73
C ARG A 46 -10.58 -28.70 28.15
N ILE A 47 -11.44 -27.71 28.41
CA ILE A 47 -11.61 -27.04 29.70
C ILE A 47 -12.25 -27.96 30.76
N THR A 48 -13.24 -28.74 30.37
CA THR A 48 -14.10 -29.48 31.32
C THR A 48 -13.57 -30.87 31.68
N ASN A 49 -12.97 -31.58 30.74
CA ASN A 49 -12.70 -33.01 30.88
C ASN A 49 -11.22 -33.39 30.79
N SER A 50 -10.41 -32.58 30.10
CA SER A 50 -9.07 -33.03 29.67
C SER A 50 -7.88 -32.35 30.36
N ILE A 51 -8.12 -31.33 31.21
CA ILE A 51 -7.03 -30.66 31.93
C ILE A 51 -6.32 -31.66 32.83
N ASN A 52 -4.99 -31.73 32.74
CA ASN A 52 -4.20 -32.46 33.70
C ASN A 52 -3.87 -31.58 34.92
N PHE A 53 -4.62 -31.78 36.00
CA PHE A 53 -4.43 -31.09 37.28
C PHE A 53 -3.09 -31.43 37.97
N ASP A 54 -2.47 -32.57 37.66
CA ASP A 54 -1.17 -32.94 38.20
C ASP A 54 -0.02 -32.20 37.49
N ALA A 55 -0.30 -31.61 36.34
CA ALA A 55 0.66 -30.88 35.50
C ALA A 55 0.10 -29.54 35.01
N LEU A 56 -0.47 -28.74 35.92
CA LEU A 56 -1.07 -27.44 35.58
C LEU A 56 -0.08 -26.50 34.89
N TRP A 57 1.20 -26.55 35.27
CA TRP A 57 2.27 -25.74 34.69
C TRP A 57 2.48 -25.99 33.18
N LEU A 58 2.06 -27.15 32.66
CA LEU A 58 2.10 -27.47 31.23
C LEU A 58 0.70 -27.39 30.59
N SER A 59 -0.32 -27.82 31.33
CA SER A 59 -1.70 -27.88 30.84
C SER A 59 -2.32 -26.49 30.64
N ILE A 60 -2.07 -25.54 31.55
CA ILE A 60 -2.61 -24.18 31.45
C ILE A 60 -1.98 -23.40 30.29
N PRO A 61 -0.63 -23.35 30.12
CA PRO A 61 -0.06 -22.70 28.95
C PRO A 61 -0.53 -23.30 27.62
N LEU A 62 -0.67 -24.63 27.53
CA LEU A 62 -1.19 -25.28 26.33
C LEU A 62 -2.64 -24.84 26.06
N LEU A 63 -3.51 -24.87 27.07
CA LEU A 63 -4.90 -24.41 26.93
C LEU A 63 -4.97 -22.94 26.48
N LEU A 64 -4.14 -22.06 27.06
CA LEU A 64 -4.08 -20.65 26.65
C LEU A 64 -3.61 -20.50 25.20
N ALA A 65 -2.63 -21.28 24.75
CA ALA A 65 -2.19 -21.31 23.36
C ALA A 65 -3.29 -21.80 22.41
N GLU A 66 -4.08 -22.79 22.81
CA GLU A 66 -5.25 -23.29 22.06
C GLU A 66 -6.37 -22.24 21.98
N ILE A 67 -6.69 -21.56 23.08
CA ILE A 67 -7.67 -20.46 23.12
C ILE A 67 -7.19 -19.31 22.22
N TYR A 68 -5.91 -18.93 22.32
CA TYR A 68 -5.30 -17.90 21.48
C TYR A 68 -5.47 -18.24 19.99
N SER A 69 -5.21 -19.50 19.62
CA SER A 69 -5.28 -19.98 18.25
C SER A 69 -6.73 -20.05 17.74
N TYR A 70 -7.67 -20.47 18.59
CA TYR A 70 -9.08 -20.46 18.25
C TYR A 70 -9.60 -19.05 18.03
N PHE A 71 -9.29 -18.10 18.93
CA PHE A 71 -9.63 -16.69 18.74
C PHE A 71 -8.99 -16.10 17.47
N GLY A 72 -7.73 -16.43 17.19
CA GLY A 72 -7.07 -16.11 15.93
C GLY A 72 -7.78 -16.69 14.70
N GLY A 73 -8.29 -17.91 14.80
CA GLY A 73 -9.13 -18.57 13.79
C GLY A 73 -10.47 -17.86 13.58
N VAL A 74 -11.13 -17.41 14.65
CA VAL A 74 -12.35 -16.59 14.57
C VAL A 74 -12.06 -15.29 13.82
N MET A 75 -10.98 -14.59 14.18
CA MET A 75 -10.55 -13.38 13.47
C MET A 75 -10.20 -13.67 12.00
N PHE A 76 -9.59 -14.83 11.72
CA PHE A 76 -9.31 -15.26 10.36
C PHE A 76 -10.60 -15.38 9.53
N VAL A 77 -11.58 -16.13 10.04
CA VAL A 77 -12.88 -16.34 9.41
C VAL A 77 -13.61 -15.03 9.17
N ILE A 78 -13.74 -14.20 10.21
CA ILE A 78 -14.41 -12.90 10.11
C ILE A 78 -13.71 -12.05 9.05
N GLY A 79 -12.37 -11.98 9.08
CA GLY A 79 -11.65 -11.14 8.15
C GLY A 79 -11.74 -11.58 6.68
N LEU A 80 -12.19 -12.81 6.42
CA LEU A 80 -12.45 -13.37 5.09
C LEU A 80 -13.93 -13.56 4.80
N TRP A 81 -14.83 -12.97 5.60
CA TRP A 81 -16.26 -13.19 5.43
C TRP A 81 -16.80 -12.63 4.11
N ARG A 82 -16.19 -11.55 3.59
CA ARG A 82 -16.61 -10.87 2.35
C ARG A 82 -15.41 -10.55 1.44
N PRO A 83 -14.75 -11.55 0.84
CA PRO A 83 -13.62 -11.30 -0.04
C PRO A 83 -14.11 -10.75 -1.38
N LEU A 84 -13.81 -9.47 -1.65
CA LEU A 84 -14.23 -8.80 -2.88
C LEU A 84 -13.19 -8.97 -3.98
N VAL A 85 -13.69 -9.20 -5.19
CA VAL A 85 -12.93 -9.09 -6.44
C VAL A 85 -13.62 -8.04 -7.30
N ARG A 86 -12.90 -6.97 -7.61
CA ARG A 86 -13.41 -5.84 -8.41
C ARG A 86 -13.06 -6.03 -9.87
N GLN A 87 -14.01 -5.78 -10.75
CA GLN A 87 -13.75 -5.70 -12.19
C GLN A 87 -12.86 -4.49 -12.47
N ILE A 88 -11.75 -4.74 -13.15
CA ILE A 88 -10.78 -3.70 -13.51
C ILE A 88 -11.23 -3.08 -14.83
N LYS A 89 -11.46 -1.76 -14.80
CA LYS A 89 -11.65 -0.93 -16.00
C LYS A 89 -10.50 0.06 -16.08
N SER A 90 -10.12 0.37 -17.32
CA SER A 90 -9.09 1.37 -17.60
C SER A 90 -9.73 2.76 -17.74
N LEU A 91 -9.01 3.82 -17.41
CA LEU A 91 -9.49 5.20 -17.42
C LEU A 91 -9.94 5.65 -18.82
N ASP A 92 -9.19 5.28 -19.84
CA ASP A 92 -9.47 5.46 -21.27
C ASP A 92 -10.60 4.58 -21.81
N LYS A 93 -11.15 3.68 -20.98
CA LYS A 93 -12.26 2.77 -21.33
C LYS A 93 -13.48 2.97 -20.45
N LEU A 94 -13.56 4.10 -19.76
CA LEU A 94 -14.75 4.48 -19.02
C LEU A 94 -15.92 4.79 -19.96
N THR A 95 -17.14 4.69 -19.43
CA THR A 95 -18.35 4.93 -20.21
C THR A 95 -19.30 5.77 -19.35
N PRO A 96 -19.53 7.05 -19.68
CA PRO A 96 -18.96 7.81 -20.81
C PRO A 96 -17.44 8.02 -20.71
N LEU A 97 -16.78 8.44 -21.79
CA LEU A 97 -15.33 8.74 -21.72
C LEU A 97 -15.11 10.05 -20.96
N ILE A 98 -14.04 10.09 -20.16
CA ILE A 98 -13.53 11.33 -19.58
C ILE A 98 -12.48 11.88 -20.55
N PRO A 99 -12.65 13.10 -21.10
CA PRO A 99 -11.65 13.74 -21.93
C PRO A 99 -10.29 13.78 -21.21
N THR A 100 -9.20 13.60 -21.95
CA THR A 100 -7.84 13.60 -21.39
C THR A 100 -7.51 14.93 -20.68
N SER A 101 -8.12 16.03 -21.12
CA SER A 101 -8.06 17.36 -20.48
C SER A 101 -8.59 17.38 -19.06
N ASP A 102 -9.47 16.45 -18.69
CA ASP A 102 -10.14 16.40 -17.39
C ASP A 102 -9.56 15.30 -16.49
N TRP A 103 -8.57 14.54 -16.98
CA TRP A 103 -7.85 13.57 -16.16
C TRP A 103 -7.09 14.29 -15.03
N PRO A 104 -6.97 13.69 -13.83
CA PRO A 104 -6.30 14.36 -12.73
C PRO A 104 -4.79 14.42 -12.93
N THR A 105 -4.14 15.34 -12.22
CA THR A 105 -2.67 15.37 -12.13
C THR A 105 -2.17 14.32 -11.13
N VAL A 106 -1.00 13.74 -11.40
CA VAL A 106 -0.39 12.71 -10.55
C VAL A 106 1.09 13.02 -10.33
N ASP A 107 1.47 13.10 -9.06
CA ASP A 107 2.87 13.09 -8.65
C ASP A 107 3.28 11.66 -8.27
N VAL A 108 4.38 11.17 -8.83
CA VAL A 108 4.96 9.86 -8.51
C VAL A 108 6.15 10.07 -7.61
N PHE A 109 6.08 9.57 -6.38
CA PHE A 109 7.15 9.66 -5.40
C PHE A 109 7.95 8.36 -5.39
N VAL A 110 9.20 8.43 -5.82
CA VAL A 110 10.19 7.35 -5.72
C VAL A 110 11.08 7.65 -4.52
N THR A 111 10.86 6.96 -3.40
CA THR A 111 11.59 7.21 -2.16
C THR A 111 12.87 6.38 -2.07
N CYS A 112 14.00 7.03 -1.79
CA CYS A 112 15.29 6.38 -1.56
C CYS A 112 16.03 6.98 -0.35
N TYR A 113 17.05 6.28 0.13
CA TYR A 113 17.95 6.69 1.22
C TYR A 113 19.41 6.31 0.94
N ASN A 114 19.67 5.04 0.65
CA ASN A 114 21.04 4.55 0.38
C ASN A 114 21.09 3.49 -0.71
N GLU A 115 20.01 3.37 -1.48
CA GLU A 115 19.94 2.50 -2.63
C GLU A 115 20.94 2.94 -3.71
N PRO A 116 21.56 1.99 -4.44
CA PRO A 116 22.37 2.29 -5.61
C PRO A 116 21.59 3.14 -6.64
N PRO A 117 22.21 4.16 -7.26
CA PRO A 117 21.55 5.00 -8.25
C PRO A 117 20.92 4.21 -9.40
N GLU A 118 21.50 3.08 -9.81
CA GLU A 118 21.01 2.25 -10.91
C GLU A 118 19.64 1.62 -10.60
N ILE A 119 19.40 1.27 -9.33
CA ILE A 119 18.10 0.71 -8.90
C ILE A 119 17.03 1.81 -8.95
N VAL A 120 17.36 2.99 -8.42
CA VAL A 120 16.43 4.14 -8.42
C VAL A 120 16.16 4.62 -9.85
N GLU A 121 17.19 4.65 -10.70
CA GLU A 121 17.07 5.03 -12.11
C GLU A 121 16.11 4.10 -12.86
N ALA A 122 16.20 2.79 -12.66
CA ALA A 122 15.29 1.83 -13.30
C ALA A 122 13.82 2.10 -12.94
N THR A 123 13.55 2.36 -11.66
CA THR A 123 12.21 2.69 -11.16
C THR A 123 11.73 4.05 -11.70
N ALA A 124 12.56 5.09 -11.65
CA ALA A 124 12.23 6.42 -12.14
C ALA A 124 11.98 6.43 -13.66
N ARG A 125 12.78 5.70 -14.43
CA ARG A 125 12.61 5.52 -15.88
C ARG A 125 11.29 4.82 -16.20
N ALA A 126 10.95 3.76 -15.47
CA ALA A 126 9.67 3.08 -15.63
C ALA A 126 8.47 3.95 -15.22
N ALA A 127 8.62 4.79 -14.19
CA ALA A 127 7.61 5.77 -13.80
C ALA A 127 7.38 6.82 -14.91
N LEU A 128 8.44 7.36 -15.53
CA LEU A 128 8.34 8.30 -16.66
C LEU A 128 7.71 7.68 -17.92
N ALA A 129 7.85 6.36 -18.09
CA ALA A 129 7.31 5.57 -19.18
C ALA A 129 5.86 5.10 -18.96
N MET A 130 5.21 5.51 -17.86
CA MET A 130 3.79 5.23 -17.67
C MET A 130 2.95 5.89 -18.76
N ASP A 131 1.98 5.14 -19.27
CA ASP A 131 1.04 5.57 -20.30
C ASP A 131 0.02 6.54 -19.69
N TYR A 132 0.43 7.80 -19.57
CA TYR A 132 -0.33 8.92 -19.01
C TYR A 132 0.11 10.24 -19.67
N PRO A 133 -0.76 11.26 -19.77
CA PRO A 133 -0.39 12.54 -20.38
C PRO A 133 0.84 13.17 -19.71
N THR A 134 1.79 13.60 -20.53
CA THR A 134 3.08 14.16 -20.09
C THR A 134 2.91 15.40 -19.24
N THR A 135 1.94 16.26 -19.56
CA THR A 135 1.62 17.48 -18.81
C THR A 135 0.94 17.22 -17.46
N LYS A 136 0.53 15.97 -17.18
CA LYS A 136 -0.20 15.59 -15.95
C LYS A 136 0.54 14.60 -15.07
N LEU A 137 1.70 14.13 -15.51
CA LEU A 137 2.54 13.19 -14.78
C LEU A 137 3.85 13.85 -14.39
N ARG A 138 4.13 13.93 -13.10
CA ARG A 138 5.41 14.40 -12.58
C ARG A 138 6.03 13.28 -11.73
N VAL A 139 7.32 13.06 -11.87
CA VAL A 139 8.08 12.03 -11.14
C VAL A 139 9.09 12.72 -10.24
N TYR A 140 9.13 12.35 -8.96
CA TYR A 140 10.03 12.94 -7.97
C TYR A 140 10.87 11.84 -7.35
N VAL A 141 12.19 11.99 -7.45
CA VAL A 141 13.14 11.19 -6.66
C VAL A 141 13.30 11.89 -5.32
N LEU A 142 12.78 11.24 -4.27
CA LEU A 142 12.82 11.75 -2.90
C LEU A 142 13.99 11.10 -2.17
N ASP A 143 15.13 11.78 -2.15
CA ASP A 143 16.39 11.26 -1.61
C ASP A 143 16.62 11.70 -0.17
N ASP A 144 16.34 10.79 0.75
CA ASP A 144 16.57 11.01 2.18
C ASP A 144 18.06 10.85 2.57
N GLY A 145 18.92 10.36 1.67
CA GLY A 145 20.37 10.28 1.86
C GLY A 145 21.12 11.55 1.45
N ASN A 146 20.50 12.41 0.63
CA ASN A 146 21.10 13.61 0.01
C ASN A 146 22.44 13.29 -0.69
N SER A 147 22.43 12.25 -1.53
CA SER A 147 23.60 11.77 -2.25
C SER A 147 23.83 12.57 -3.53
N GLN A 148 25.05 13.08 -3.72
CA GLN A 148 25.45 13.75 -4.96
C GLN A 148 25.31 12.83 -6.19
N GLN A 149 25.53 11.52 -6.03
CA GLN A 149 25.36 10.56 -7.12
C GLN A 149 23.90 10.44 -7.54
N MET A 150 22.98 10.43 -6.57
CA MET A 150 21.54 10.35 -6.82
C MET A 150 21.02 11.61 -7.51
N ARG A 151 21.51 12.79 -7.09
CA ARG A 151 21.23 14.07 -7.74
C ARG A 151 21.69 14.07 -9.20
N THR A 152 22.96 13.74 -9.44
CA THR A 152 23.53 13.67 -10.80
C THR A 152 22.77 12.68 -11.69
N MET A 153 22.37 11.52 -11.17
CA MET A 153 21.56 10.54 -11.90
C MET A 153 20.20 11.13 -12.28
N SER A 154 19.53 11.79 -11.33
CA SER A 154 18.21 12.40 -11.56
C SER A 154 18.28 13.52 -12.60
N GLU A 155 19.31 14.38 -12.54
CA GLU A 155 19.54 15.44 -13.54
C GLU A 155 19.78 14.87 -14.94
N LYS A 156 20.63 13.83 -15.07
CA LYS A 156 20.87 13.15 -16.34
C LYS A 156 19.59 12.53 -16.91
N LEU A 157 18.80 11.88 -16.06
CA LEU A 157 17.54 11.26 -16.48
C LEU A 157 16.50 12.32 -16.88
N CYS A 158 16.46 13.48 -16.23
CA CYS A 158 15.60 14.60 -16.59
C CYS A 158 15.96 15.15 -17.97
N ILE A 159 17.25 15.37 -18.26
CA ILE A 159 17.71 15.82 -19.57
C ILE A 159 17.35 14.79 -20.66
N ALA A 160 17.54 13.50 -20.38
CA ALA A 160 17.19 12.44 -21.31
C ALA A 160 15.66 12.38 -21.58
N ASP A 161 14.83 12.62 -20.57
CA ASP A 161 13.36 12.69 -20.74
C ASP A 161 12.95 13.89 -21.60
N LEU A 162 13.52 15.07 -21.34
CA LEU A 162 13.28 16.29 -22.13
C LEU A 162 13.68 16.11 -23.60
N GLN A 163 14.71 15.32 -23.88
CA GLN A 163 15.14 14.97 -25.24
C GLN A 163 14.29 13.85 -25.89
N SER A 164 13.33 13.27 -25.17
CA SER A 164 12.48 12.22 -25.72
C SER A 164 11.61 12.75 -26.87
N PRO A 165 11.30 11.92 -27.89
CA PRO A 165 10.44 12.33 -29.01
C PRO A 165 9.07 12.85 -28.54
N LEU A 166 8.54 12.26 -27.47
CA LEU A 166 7.25 12.63 -26.90
C LEU A 166 7.24 14.06 -26.33
N LEU A 167 8.27 14.42 -25.55
CA LEU A 167 8.37 15.77 -25.00
C LEU A 167 8.82 16.80 -26.03
N GLN A 168 9.66 16.41 -27.01
CA GLN A 168 10.03 17.29 -28.11
C GLN A 168 8.82 17.66 -28.99
N GLN A 169 7.94 16.69 -29.26
CA GLN A 169 6.69 16.97 -29.98
C GLN A 169 5.78 17.93 -29.20
N GLU A 170 5.68 17.73 -27.88
CA GLU A 170 4.86 18.59 -27.02
C GLU A 170 5.45 20.00 -26.86
N ALA A 171 6.78 20.10 -26.73
CA ALA A 171 7.49 21.37 -26.73
C ALA A 171 7.24 22.14 -28.03
N ASN A 172 7.38 21.49 -29.19
CA ASN A 172 7.10 22.12 -30.48
C ASN A 172 5.64 22.57 -30.61
N ARG A 173 4.68 21.81 -30.06
CA ARG A 173 3.26 22.20 -30.03
C ARG A 173 3.07 23.48 -29.21
N ILE A 174 3.61 23.52 -27.99
CA ILE A 174 3.49 24.69 -27.10
C ILE A 174 4.22 25.90 -27.68
N ASP A 175 5.39 25.69 -28.29
CA ASP A 175 6.19 26.74 -28.93
C ASP A 175 5.47 27.35 -30.14
N ALA A 176 4.83 26.53 -30.97
CA ALA A 176 4.00 26.99 -32.08
C ALA A 176 2.78 27.79 -31.60
N GLU A 177 2.11 27.35 -30.53
CA GLU A 177 1.02 28.09 -29.90
C GLU A 177 1.48 29.44 -29.32
N ARG A 178 2.65 29.47 -28.66
CA ARG A 178 3.27 30.71 -28.17
C ARG A 178 3.59 31.65 -29.34
N TYR A 179 4.20 31.14 -30.41
CA TYR A 179 4.57 31.94 -31.57
C TYR A 179 3.34 32.60 -32.22
N ALA A 180 2.23 31.88 -32.37
CA ALA A 180 0.99 32.44 -32.89
C ALA A 180 0.41 33.55 -31.99
N LEU A 181 0.55 33.44 -30.67
CA LEU A 181 0.16 34.50 -29.73
C LEU A 181 1.05 35.73 -29.82
N VAL A 182 2.37 35.53 -29.96
CA VAL A 182 3.34 36.62 -30.16
C VAL A 182 3.06 37.35 -31.48
N GLU A 183 2.86 36.63 -32.57
CA GLU A 183 2.50 37.23 -33.87
C GLU A 183 1.22 38.07 -33.76
N ARG A 184 0.22 37.58 -33.01
CA ARG A 184 -1.02 38.34 -32.77
C ARG A 184 -0.78 39.60 -31.93
N LEU A 185 0.12 39.56 -30.95
CA LEU A 185 0.51 40.72 -30.16
C LEU A 185 1.26 41.75 -31.03
N GLU A 186 2.17 41.31 -31.89
CA GLU A 186 2.89 42.18 -32.84
C GLU A 186 1.93 42.84 -33.84
N GLN A 187 0.94 42.10 -34.35
CA GLN A 187 -0.11 42.66 -35.20
C GLN A 187 -0.93 43.72 -34.45
N LEU A 188 -1.30 43.48 -33.19
CA LEU A 188 -2.01 44.46 -32.37
C LEU A 188 -1.18 45.73 -32.16
N ASP A 189 0.10 45.59 -31.81
CA ASP A 189 1.02 46.72 -31.60
C ASP A 189 1.24 47.51 -32.91
N SER A 190 1.26 46.83 -34.07
CA SER A 190 1.36 47.48 -35.38
C SER A 190 0.16 48.34 -35.74
N LEU A 191 -1.03 48.01 -35.22
CA LEU A 191 -2.28 48.74 -35.46
C LEU A 191 -2.47 49.93 -34.50
N GLN A 192 -1.72 49.97 -33.40
CA GLN A 192 -1.85 50.99 -32.35
C GLN A 192 -1.67 52.44 -32.84
N PRO A 193 -0.71 52.76 -33.74
CA PRO A 193 -0.54 54.11 -34.29
C PRO A 193 -1.73 54.55 -35.15
N ASP A 194 -2.23 53.65 -36.00
CA ASP A 194 -3.35 53.92 -36.91
C ASP A 194 -4.67 54.12 -36.14
N LEU A 195 -4.84 53.41 -35.02
CA LEU A 195 -6.00 53.53 -34.15
C LEU A 195 -6.00 54.82 -33.33
N ALA A 196 -4.85 55.24 -32.82
CA ALA A 196 -4.71 56.54 -32.15
C ALA A 196 -5.02 57.70 -33.12
N ALA A 197 -4.52 57.62 -34.36
CA ALA A 197 -4.83 58.59 -35.41
C ALA A 197 -6.32 58.56 -35.81
N ALA A 198 -6.95 57.38 -35.84
CA ALA A 198 -8.37 57.23 -36.14
C ALA A 198 -9.29 57.77 -35.04
N GLU A 199 -8.94 57.59 -33.76
CA GLU A 199 -9.68 58.17 -32.62
C GLU A 199 -9.54 59.70 -32.56
N GLU A 200 -8.33 60.24 -32.81
CA GLU A 200 -8.10 61.69 -32.93
C GLU A 200 -8.87 62.29 -34.11
N TRP A 201 -8.96 61.58 -35.24
CA TRP A 201 -9.78 61.97 -36.38
C TRP A 201 -11.29 61.90 -36.07
N LEU A 202 -11.74 60.85 -35.38
CA LEU A 202 -13.15 60.67 -34.98
C LEU A 202 -13.63 61.76 -34.01
N GLN A 203 -12.75 62.22 -33.11
CA GLN A 203 -13.05 63.35 -32.22
C GLN A 203 -13.18 64.69 -32.97
N ASN A 204 -12.59 64.79 -34.17
CA ASN A 204 -12.56 65.98 -35.00
C ASN A 204 -13.54 65.94 -36.20
N CYS A 205 -14.42 64.94 -36.27
CA CYS A 205 -15.20 64.65 -37.48
C CYS A 205 -16.67 65.11 -37.41
N ASP A 206 -17.03 66.09 -38.26
CA ASP A 206 -18.36 66.74 -38.32
C ASP A 206 -19.20 66.40 -39.57
N SER A 207 -18.89 65.35 -40.35
CA SER A 207 -19.63 65.08 -41.60
C SER A 207 -19.97 63.61 -41.88
N ALA A 208 -21.20 63.40 -42.36
CA ALA A 208 -21.92 62.13 -42.39
C ALA A 208 -21.52 61.13 -43.50
N ASP A 209 -20.76 61.55 -44.52
CA ASP A 209 -20.52 60.72 -45.73
C ASP A 209 -19.32 59.75 -45.63
N ASN A 210 -18.36 59.98 -44.73
CA ASN A 210 -17.21 59.08 -44.53
C ASN A 210 -17.48 57.94 -43.51
N LEU A 211 -18.64 57.98 -42.84
CA LEU A 211 -19.01 57.05 -41.78
C LEU A 211 -19.16 55.61 -42.29
N THR A 212 -19.59 55.42 -43.55
CA THR A 212 -19.96 54.12 -44.13
C THR A 212 -18.75 53.24 -44.45
N LYS A 213 -17.62 53.84 -44.87
CA LYS A 213 -16.35 53.12 -45.08
C LYS A 213 -15.71 52.74 -43.74
N LEU A 214 -15.75 53.66 -42.77
CA LEU A 214 -15.25 53.41 -41.42
C LEU A 214 -16.07 52.32 -40.72
N LEU A 215 -17.40 52.34 -40.85
CA LEU A 215 -18.30 51.32 -40.29
C LEU A 215 -18.00 49.93 -40.85
N ASN A 216 -17.61 49.78 -42.12
CA ASN A 216 -17.22 48.49 -42.69
C ASN A 216 -15.86 48.00 -42.19
N SER A 217 -14.86 48.88 -42.04
CA SER A 217 -13.55 48.52 -41.46
C SER A 217 -13.65 48.21 -39.96
N LEU A 218 -14.43 49.01 -39.20
CA LEU A 218 -14.76 48.74 -37.81
C LEU A 218 -15.56 47.45 -37.66
N ARG A 219 -16.45 47.11 -38.60
CA ARG A 219 -17.20 45.84 -38.55
C ARG A 219 -16.31 44.64 -38.79
N GLN A 220 -15.31 44.74 -39.68
CA GLN A 220 -14.27 43.70 -39.86
C GLN A 220 -13.37 43.58 -38.63
N PHE A 221 -13.01 44.71 -38.00
CA PHE A 221 -12.24 44.74 -36.76
C PHE A 221 -13.03 44.21 -35.55
N VAL A 222 -14.32 44.50 -35.44
CA VAL A 222 -15.23 43.96 -34.43
C VAL A 222 -15.43 42.45 -34.63
N LEU A 223 -15.52 41.99 -35.88
CA LEU A 223 -15.53 40.54 -36.20
C LEU A 223 -14.19 39.86 -35.89
N TRP A 224 -13.06 40.59 -36.00
CA TRP A 224 -11.73 40.12 -35.60
C TRP A 224 -11.54 40.06 -34.06
N LEU A 225 -12.19 40.96 -33.32
CA LEU A 225 -12.23 40.98 -31.85
C LEU A 225 -13.15 39.88 -31.25
N ASP A 226 -14.10 39.34 -32.01
CA ASP A 226 -15.13 38.44 -31.47
C ASP A 226 -14.59 37.00 -31.28
N ILE A 227 -13.94 36.76 -30.13
CA ILE A 227 -13.81 35.43 -29.54
C ILE A 227 -15.14 35.10 -28.85
N PRO A 228 -15.70 33.88 -28.96
CA PRO A 228 -16.96 33.52 -28.35
C PRO A 228 -16.86 33.52 -26.81
N HIS A 229 -17.13 34.66 -26.17
CA HIS A 229 -17.28 34.76 -24.72
C HIS A 229 -18.77 34.78 -24.33
N LYS A 230 -19.13 33.88 -23.41
CA LYS A 230 -20.43 33.87 -22.71
C LYS A 230 -20.66 35.25 -22.07
N SER A 231 -21.66 35.95 -22.57
CA SER A 231 -22.03 37.30 -22.14
C SER A 231 -22.43 37.34 -20.66
N SER A 232 -21.62 37.99 -19.83
CA SER A 232 -22.12 38.63 -18.61
C SER A 232 -22.41 40.09 -18.93
N SER A 233 -23.69 40.41 -18.95
CA SER A 233 -24.24 41.75 -19.09
C SER A 233 -23.71 42.67 -17.98
N HIS A 234 -22.86 43.64 -18.30
CA HIS A 234 -22.85 44.95 -17.63
C HIS A 234 -22.28 46.01 -18.57
N SER A 235 -23.04 47.11 -18.65
CA SER A 235 -22.84 48.29 -19.46
C SER A 235 -21.77 49.20 -18.85
N SER A 236 -20.70 49.44 -19.59
CA SER A 236 -19.93 50.69 -19.52
C SER A 236 -19.37 50.98 -20.91
N GLN A 237 -19.41 52.25 -21.31
CA GLN A 237 -18.77 52.77 -22.52
C GLN A 237 -17.26 52.63 -22.38
N ASN A 238 -16.72 51.42 -22.59
CA ASN A 238 -15.28 51.24 -22.63
C ASN A 238 -14.78 51.80 -23.97
N THR A 239 -13.86 52.76 -23.91
CA THR A 239 -13.21 53.34 -25.10
C THR A 239 -12.48 52.23 -25.87
N LEU A 240 -12.28 52.42 -27.18
CA LEU A 240 -11.64 51.40 -28.01
C LEU A 240 -10.21 51.11 -27.50
N GLN A 241 -9.55 52.14 -26.97
CA GLN A 241 -8.26 52.06 -26.28
C GLN A 241 -8.27 51.18 -25.01
N GLU A 242 -9.33 51.20 -24.20
CA GLU A 242 -9.45 50.29 -23.03
C GLU A 242 -9.59 48.83 -23.47
N ARG A 243 -10.30 48.56 -24.56
CA ARG A 243 -10.44 47.21 -25.13
C ARG A 243 -9.11 46.70 -25.67
N LEU A 244 -8.37 47.53 -26.42
CA LEU A 244 -7.04 47.21 -26.93
C LEU A 244 -6.05 46.92 -25.79
N THR A 245 -6.08 47.74 -24.74
CA THR A 245 -5.22 47.54 -23.56
C THR A 245 -5.57 46.24 -22.83
N THR A 246 -6.86 45.90 -22.78
CA THR A 246 -7.33 44.63 -22.18
C THR A 246 -6.88 43.43 -23.00
N GLU A 247 -7.08 43.45 -24.32
CA GLU A 247 -6.64 42.38 -25.23
C GLU A 247 -5.12 42.19 -25.19
N ARG A 248 -4.35 43.29 -25.20
CA ARG A 248 -2.90 43.24 -25.01
C ARG A 248 -2.51 42.50 -23.75
N ARG A 249 -3.10 42.88 -22.60
CA ARG A 249 -2.82 42.22 -21.32
C ARG A 249 -3.20 40.74 -21.33
N LEU A 250 -4.30 40.38 -21.99
CA LEU A 250 -4.72 38.99 -22.15
C LEU A 250 -3.72 38.19 -23.00
N LEU A 251 -3.22 38.76 -24.10
CA LEU A 251 -2.20 38.13 -24.94
C LEU A 251 -0.87 37.99 -24.21
N GLU A 252 -0.38 39.05 -23.56
CA GLU A 252 0.85 39.00 -22.73
C GLU A 252 0.73 37.93 -21.65
N SER A 253 -0.41 37.87 -20.95
CA SER A 253 -0.68 36.84 -19.96
C SER A 253 -0.71 35.44 -20.58
N ALA A 254 -1.31 35.25 -21.76
CA ALA A 254 -1.38 33.96 -22.44
C ALA A 254 0.01 33.48 -22.91
N ILE A 255 0.84 34.40 -23.43
CA ILE A 255 2.23 34.12 -23.81
C ILE A 255 3.02 33.67 -22.59
N TYR A 256 2.93 34.42 -21.47
CA TYR A 256 3.59 34.05 -20.22
C TYR A 256 3.15 32.67 -19.71
N GLN A 257 1.85 32.33 -19.81
CA GLN A 257 1.38 30.98 -19.47
C GLN A 257 2.02 29.90 -20.36
N LYS A 258 2.19 30.15 -21.66
CA LYS A 258 2.87 29.21 -22.57
C LYS A 258 4.36 29.05 -22.28
N GLU A 259 5.03 30.11 -21.84
CA GLU A 259 6.42 30.03 -21.37
C GLU A 259 6.52 29.19 -20.09
N LEU A 260 5.59 29.36 -19.15
CA LEU A 260 5.51 28.50 -17.96
C LEU A 260 5.24 27.04 -18.34
N GLU A 261 4.33 26.76 -19.28
CA GLU A 261 4.07 25.40 -19.79
C GLU A 261 5.37 24.74 -20.31
N LEU A 262 6.21 25.47 -21.04
CA LEU A 262 7.50 24.97 -21.53
C LEU A 262 8.48 24.65 -20.40
N VAL A 263 8.58 25.52 -19.39
CA VAL A 263 9.42 25.28 -18.21
C VAL A 263 8.91 24.06 -17.41
N GLU A 264 7.59 23.89 -17.33
CA GLU A 264 6.95 22.78 -16.63
C GLU A 264 7.01 21.44 -17.36
N LEU A 265 7.50 21.38 -18.60
CA LEU A 265 7.74 20.12 -19.33
C LEU A 265 8.78 19.22 -18.65
N ALA A 266 9.62 19.76 -17.77
CA ALA A 266 10.52 18.96 -16.94
C ALA A 266 9.72 18.13 -15.92
N ARG A 267 9.43 16.87 -16.29
CA ARG A 267 8.61 15.95 -15.48
C ARG A 267 9.35 15.31 -14.33
N LEU A 268 10.67 15.09 -14.45
CA LEU A 268 11.49 14.48 -13.40
C LEU A 268 12.12 15.56 -12.52
N ARG A 269 11.94 15.45 -11.21
CA ARG A 269 12.50 16.38 -10.22
C ARG A 269 13.19 15.63 -9.09
N TYR A 270 14.15 16.27 -8.46
CA TYR A 270 14.91 15.72 -7.33
C TYR A 270 14.62 16.56 -6.09
N ILE A 271 14.22 15.90 -5.00
CA ILE A 271 13.98 16.55 -3.72
C ILE A 271 14.82 15.84 -2.66
N ALA A 272 15.64 16.61 -1.94
CA ALA A 272 16.34 16.15 -0.75
C ALA A 272 16.11 17.16 0.37
N ARG A 273 15.56 16.68 1.49
CA ARG A 273 15.22 17.54 2.62
C ARG A 273 16.44 17.86 3.49
N PRO A 274 16.50 19.04 4.09
CA PRO A 274 17.51 19.35 5.10
C PRO A 274 17.27 18.51 6.37
N LYS A 275 18.35 18.05 7.00
CA LYS A 275 18.31 17.29 8.25
C LYS A 275 19.02 18.06 9.36
N GLN A 276 18.25 18.65 10.26
CA GLN A 276 18.79 19.41 11.39
C GLN A 276 19.25 18.49 12.52
N PRO A 277 20.47 18.66 13.07
CA PRO A 277 20.95 17.86 14.19
C PRO A 277 20.02 17.93 15.41
N GLY A 278 19.64 16.77 15.95
CA GLY A 278 18.81 16.68 17.16
C GLY A 278 17.31 16.67 16.93
N ILE A 279 16.82 16.95 15.72
CA ILE A 279 15.38 16.89 15.38
C ILE A 279 15.05 15.51 14.80
N PRO A 280 13.99 14.82 15.26
CA PRO A 280 13.55 13.57 14.66
C PRO A 280 13.14 13.74 13.18
N HIS A 281 13.72 12.93 12.29
CA HIS A 281 13.44 13.02 10.86
C HIS A 281 12.32 12.09 10.37
N HIS A 282 11.79 11.21 11.23
CA HIS A 282 10.67 10.30 10.90
C HIS A 282 10.88 9.42 9.63
N ALA A 283 12.13 9.12 9.26
CA ALA A 283 12.50 8.24 8.15
C ALA A 283 11.67 8.53 6.87
N LYS A 284 11.10 7.48 6.25
CA LYS A 284 10.31 7.57 5.01
C LYS A 284 9.08 8.45 5.15
N ALA A 285 8.36 8.38 6.27
CA ALA A 285 7.18 9.22 6.51
C ALA A 285 7.52 10.70 6.42
N GLY A 286 8.60 11.12 7.07
CA GLY A 286 9.04 12.51 7.03
C GLY A 286 9.55 12.93 5.65
N ASN A 287 10.13 12.02 4.86
CA ASN A 287 10.56 12.31 3.48
C ASN A 287 9.35 12.55 2.57
N LEU A 288 8.32 11.70 2.67
CA LEU A 288 7.05 11.87 1.97
C LEU A 288 6.36 13.18 2.38
N ASN A 289 6.28 13.46 3.68
CA ASN A 289 5.65 14.68 4.18
C ASN A 289 6.37 15.94 3.71
N TYR A 290 7.70 15.96 3.76
CA TYR A 290 8.47 17.10 3.27
C TYR A 290 8.15 17.39 1.81
N ALA A 291 8.12 16.36 0.95
CA ALA A 291 7.75 16.53 -0.45
C ALA A 291 6.30 17.01 -0.63
N ILE A 292 5.36 16.59 0.23
CA ILE A 292 3.96 17.03 0.19
C ILE A 292 3.84 18.52 0.53
N PHE A 293 4.61 19.01 1.49
CA PHE A 293 4.51 20.37 2.03
C PHE A 293 5.56 21.35 1.51
N SER A 294 6.56 20.91 0.74
CA SER A 294 7.63 21.79 0.23
C SER A 294 7.16 22.86 -0.77
N GLY A 295 5.93 22.74 -1.29
CA GLY A 295 5.41 23.59 -2.36
C GLY A 295 5.87 23.19 -3.77
N GLU A 296 6.78 22.23 -3.90
CA GLU A 296 7.27 21.75 -5.21
C GLU A 296 6.33 20.74 -5.88
N THR A 297 5.47 20.08 -5.09
CA THR A 297 4.56 19.02 -5.54
C THR A 297 3.12 19.48 -5.42
N VAL A 298 2.30 19.28 -6.46
CA VAL A 298 0.95 19.86 -6.57
C VAL A 298 -0.10 18.91 -7.14
N GLY A 299 0.28 17.69 -7.49
CA GLY A 299 -0.60 16.71 -8.12
C GLY A 299 -1.79 16.31 -7.25
N ASP A 300 -2.98 16.17 -7.85
CA ASP A 300 -4.21 15.78 -7.16
C ASP A 300 -4.09 14.42 -6.44
N PHE A 301 -3.31 13.53 -7.06
CA PHE A 301 -2.98 12.20 -6.53
C PHE A 301 -1.47 12.00 -6.41
N ILE A 302 -1.09 11.14 -5.47
CA ILE A 302 0.29 10.76 -5.19
C ILE A 302 0.43 9.25 -5.37
N LEU A 303 1.28 8.81 -6.30
CA LEU A 303 1.69 7.40 -6.40
C LEU A 303 2.98 7.22 -5.59
N THR A 304 2.95 6.40 -4.54
CA THR A 304 4.17 6.07 -3.77
C THR A 304 4.80 4.78 -4.26
N LEU A 305 6.08 4.85 -4.62
CA LEU A 305 6.93 3.73 -5.01
C LEU A 305 8.19 3.70 -4.14
N ASP A 306 8.54 2.51 -3.65
CA ASP A 306 9.88 2.27 -3.14
C ASP A 306 10.90 2.33 -4.29
N ALA A 307 12.14 2.68 -3.97
CA ALA A 307 13.27 2.78 -4.90
C ALA A 307 13.43 1.59 -5.85
N ASP A 308 13.02 0.38 -5.43
CA ASP A 308 13.19 -0.88 -6.14
C ASP A 308 11.90 -1.40 -6.79
N HIS A 309 10.79 -0.68 -6.71
CA HIS A 309 9.49 -1.13 -7.24
C HIS A 309 9.20 -0.51 -8.61
N ILE A 310 9.41 -1.30 -9.66
CA ILE A 310 9.30 -0.88 -11.06
C ILE A 310 7.83 -0.95 -11.51
N PRO A 311 7.17 0.19 -11.82
CA PRO A 311 5.78 0.20 -12.26
C PRO A 311 5.61 -0.22 -13.71
N LYS A 312 4.44 -0.81 -14.03
CA LYS A 312 4.02 -1.14 -15.40
C LYS A 312 3.41 0.07 -16.10
N PRO A 313 3.50 0.18 -17.43
CA PRO A 313 3.02 1.35 -18.16
C PRO A 313 1.55 1.71 -17.88
N GLN A 314 0.68 0.72 -17.70
CA GLN A 314 -0.75 0.93 -17.49
C GLN A 314 -1.16 1.29 -16.05
N PHE A 315 -0.22 1.45 -15.11
CA PHE A 315 -0.52 1.56 -13.66
C PHE A 315 -1.63 2.57 -13.37
N LEU A 316 -1.43 3.84 -13.76
CA LEU A 316 -2.35 4.93 -13.43
C LEU A 316 -3.72 4.75 -14.09
N LYS A 317 -3.76 4.36 -15.37
CA LYS A 317 -5.01 4.11 -16.09
C LYS A 317 -5.85 3.00 -15.44
N ARG A 318 -5.22 2.01 -14.80
CA ARG A 318 -5.92 0.90 -14.10
C ARG A 318 -6.38 1.24 -12.68
N VAL A 319 -5.82 2.29 -12.06
CA VAL A 319 -6.05 2.64 -10.66
C VAL A 319 -6.91 3.89 -10.49
N LEU A 320 -6.68 4.95 -11.27
CA LEU A 320 -7.41 6.20 -11.16
C LEU A 320 -8.95 6.09 -11.28
N PRO A 321 -9.53 5.15 -12.06
CA PRO A 321 -10.98 4.99 -12.14
C PRO A 321 -11.69 4.76 -10.81
N TYR A 322 -11.01 4.23 -9.79
CA TYR A 322 -11.63 3.98 -8.48
C TYR A 322 -11.96 5.27 -7.72
N PHE A 323 -11.30 6.39 -8.00
CA PHE A 323 -11.52 7.66 -7.29
C PHE A 323 -12.76 8.43 -7.75
N TYR A 324 -13.49 7.87 -8.71
CA TYR A 324 -14.67 8.47 -9.30
C TYR A 324 -15.87 7.54 -9.22
N THR A 325 -17.05 8.11 -9.05
CA THR A 325 -18.33 7.41 -9.12
C THR A 325 -19.18 8.03 -10.22
N TYR A 326 -19.81 7.18 -11.04
CA TYR A 326 -20.73 7.66 -12.05
C TYR A 326 -22.04 8.11 -11.41
N ASN A 327 -22.42 9.36 -11.59
CA ASN A 327 -23.69 9.88 -11.15
C ASN A 327 -24.68 9.83 -12.32
N LEU A 328 -25.70 8.98 -12.19
CA LEU A 328 -26.74 8.77 -13.21
C LEU A 328 -27.60 10.00 -13.45
N PHE A 329 -27.76 10.87 -12.44
CA PHE A 329 -28.59 12.07 -12.53
C PHE A 329 -27.86 13.21 -13.25
N THR A 330 -26.57 13.37 -13.01
CA THR A 330 -25.74 14.40 -13.68
C THR A 330 -25.14 13.90 -14.98
N GLY A 331 -25.15 12.59 -15.22
CA GLY A 331 -24.55 11.94 -16.38
C GLY A 331 -23.02 12.00 -16.41
N LYS A 332 -22.37 12.35 -15.29
CA LYS A 332 -20.93 12.62 -15.18
C LYS A 332 -20.26 11.81 -14.09
N TYR A 333 -18.94 11.77 -14.15
CA TYR A 333 -18.12 11.23 -13.07
C TYR A 333 -17.86 12.29 -12.01
N GLU A 334 -18.11 11.92 -10.76
CA GLU A 334 -17.89 12.77 -9.59
C GLU A 334 -16.85 12.14 -8.67
N SER A 335 -16.07 12.99 -8.00
CA SER A 335 -15.06 12.53 -7.05
C SER A 335 -15.73 11.86 -5.85
N ASN A 336 -15.19 10.72 -5.41
CA ASN A 336 -15.71 9.99 -4.27
C ASN A 336 -14.77 10.05 -3.04
N GLN A 337 -15.22 9.50 -1.92
CA GLN A 337 -14.45 9.47 -0.67
C GLN A 337 -13.44 8.32 -0.59
N ILE A 338 -12.85 7.89 -1.70
CA ILE A 338 -11.71 6.96 -1.66
C ILE A 338 -10.44 7.77 -1.42
N ALA A 339 -9.75 7.48 -0.31
CA ALA A 339 -8.48 8.10 0.03
C ALA A 339 -7.29 7.43 -0.66
N PHE A 340 -7.32 6.11 -0.84
CA PHE A 340 -6.23 5.41 -1.52
C PHE A 340 -6.70 4.10 -2.16
N VAL A 341 -5.93 3.68 -3.16
CA VAL A 341 -6.06 2.38 -3.82
C VAL A 341 -4.73 1.65 -3.69
N GLN A 342 -4.74 0.49 -3.03
CA GLN A 342 -3.56 -0.37 -2.85
C GLN A 342 -3.53 -1.44 -3.94
N THR A 343 -2.37 -1.64 -4.57
CA THR A 343 -2.13 -2.78 -5.48
C THR A 343 -1.26 -3.85 -4.81
N PRO A 344 -1.14 -5.07 -5.36
CA PRO A 344 -0.25 -6.10 -4.81
C PRO A 344 1.22 -5.67 -4.88
N GLN A 345 2.05 -6.29 -4.03
CA GLN A 345 3.51 -6.30 -4.18
C GLN A 345 3.96 -7.72 -4.52
N ASP A 346 4.82 -7.85 -5.51
CA ASP A 346 5.52 -9.09 -5.85
C ASP A 346 6.97 -8.75 -6.24
N PHE A 347 7.83 -9.76 -6.32
CA PHE A 347 9.27 -9.54 -6.50
C PHE A 347 9.83 -10.37 -7.65
N TYR A 348 10.71 -9.76 -8.45
CA TYR A 348 11.27 -10.39 -9.65
C TYR A 348 12.56 -11.20 -9.40
N ASN A 349 13.24 -10.98 -8.26
CA ASN A 349 14.50 -11.65 -7.91
C ASN A 349 14.34 -12.89 -7.00
N ILE A 350 13.12 -13.40 -6.81
CA ILE A 350 12.88 -14.52 -5.89
C ILE A 350 13.56 -15.81 -6.41
N PRO A 351 14.45 -16.45 -5.63
CA PRO A 351 15.08 -17.69 -6.06
C PRO A 351 14.07 -18.84 -6.18
N SER A 352 14.42 -19.85 -6.98
CA SER A 352 13.58 -21.05 -7.11
C SER A 352 13.31 -21.69 -5.75
N GLY A 353 12.03 -21.89 -5.46
CA GLY A 353 11.55 -22.45 -4.20
C GLY A 353 11.45 -21.49 -3.04
N ASP A 354 11.77 -20.20 -3.23
CA ASP A 354 11.60 -19.12 -2.27
C ASP A 354 12.11 -19.50 -0.86
N PRO A 355 13.43 -19.69 -0.70
CA PRO A 355 14.02 -20.16 0.56
C PRO A 355 13.66 -19.26 1.73
N PHE A 356 13.48 -17.95 1.49
CA PHE A 356 13.23 -16.89 2.48
C PHE A 356 11.74 -16.55 2.68
N GLY A 357 10.84 -17.14 1.89
CA GLY A 357 9.40 -17.00 2.01
C GLY A 357 8.89 -15.59 1.69
N HIS A 358 9.43 -14.94 0.66
CA HIS A 358 9.08 -13.58 0.27
C HIS A 358 7.71 -13.45 -0.39
N ARG A 359 7.24 -14.50 -1.08
CA ARG A 359 5.93 -14.46 -1.71
C ARG A 359 4.84 -14.34 -0.65
N ALA A 360 3.97 -13.36 -0.82
CA ALA A 360 2.92 -13.03 0.14
C ALA A 360 1.52 -13.20 -0.45
N SER A 361 1.27 -14.23 -1.29
CA SER A 361 -0.02 -14.38 -1.98
C SER A 361 -1.20 -14.63 -1.05
N LEU A 362 -0.98 -15.13 0.17
CA LEU A 362 -2.06 -15.17 1.18
C LEU A 362 -2.49 -13.75 1.59
N PHE A 363 -1.52 -12.86 1.79
CA PHE A 363 -1.75 -11.48 2.18
C PHE A 363 -2.34 -10.65 1.03
N TYR A 364 -1.65 -10.58 -0.11
CA TYR A 364 -2.10 -9.84 -1.29
C TYR A 364 -3.20 -10.55 -2.10
N GLY A 365 -3.59 -11.76 -1.72
CA GLY A 365 -4.74 -12.45 -2.29
C GLY A 365 -5.96 -12.35 -1.37
N PRO A 366 -6.38 -13.47 -0.75
CA PRO A 366 -7.62 -13.54 0.00
C PRO A 366 -7.70 -12.53 1.15
N LEU A 367 -6.60 -12.23 1.85
CA LEU A 367 -6.64 -11.34 3.01
C LEU A 367 -6.91 -9.88 2.64
N GLN A 368 -6.19 -9.29 1.68
CA GLN A 368 -6.46 -7.93 1.19
C GLN A 368 -7.84 -7.83 0.52
N GLN A 369 -8.27 -8.86 -0.22
CA GLN A 369 -9.63 -8.93 -0.78
C GLN A 369 -10.71 -8.99 0.31
N GLY A 370 -10.47 -9.72 1.41
CA GLY A 370 -11.35 -9.76 2.58
C GLY A 370 -11.44 -8.41 3.29
N LYS A 371 -10.29 -7.71 3.39
CA LYS A 371 -10.22 -6.35 3.93
C LYS A 371 -10.95 -5.33 3.07
N ASP A 372 -10.82 -5.40 1.74
CA ASP A 372 -11.54 -4.54 0.78
C ASP A 372 -13.07 -4.64 0.95
N GLY A 373 -13.60 -5.86 1.15
CA GLY A 373 -15.02 -6.05 1.42
C GLY A 373 -15.55 -5.44 2.71
N MET A 374 -14.65 -5.08 3.62
CA MET A 374 -14.94 -4.45 4.91
C MET A 374 -14.46 -3.00 4.98
N ASN A 375 -14.11 -2.38 3.83
CA ASN A 375 -13.53 -1.03 3.77
C ASN A 375 -12.32 -0.86 4.70
N ALA A 376 -11.46 -1.88 4.74
CA ALA A 376 -10.32 -1.97 5.64
C ALA A 376 -9.03 -2.40 4.91
N ALA A 377 -9.02 -2.37 3.57
CA ALA A 377 -7.80 -2.55 2.80
C ALA A 377 -6.85 -1.42 3.22
N PHE A 378 -5.70 -1.74 3.77
CA PHE A 378 -4.78 -0.72 4.28
C PHE A 378 -3.56 -0.60 3.37
N TYR A 379 -3.02 0.60 3.37
CA TYR A 379 -1.83 1.02 2.64
C TYR A 379 -0.58 0.29 3.15
N THR A 380 0.25 -0.22 2.25
CA THR A 380 1.45 -1.03 2.55
C THR A 380 2.76 -0.36 2.11
N GLY A 381 2.77 0.97 2.08
CA GLY A 381 3.97 1.79 1.93
C GLY A 381 4.45 2.00 0.49
N THR A 382 4.05 1.15 -0.45
CA THR A 382 4.41 1.24 -1.87
C THR A 382 3.29 0.65 -2.74
N ASN A 383 3.35 0.90 -4.05
CA ASN A 383 2.39 0.46 -5.04
C ASN A 383 0.96 0.92 -4.72
N ALA A 384 0.80 2.17 -4.30
CA ALA A 384 -0.48 2.75 -3.96
C ALA A 384 -0.62 4.17 -4.49
N VAL A 385 -1.82 4.48 -4.98
CA VAL A 385 -2.20 5.86 -5.31
C VAL A 385 -3.01 6.40 -4.14
N LEU A 386 -2.61 7.55 -3.62
CA LEU A 386 -3.25 8.28 -2.53
C LEU A 386 -3.84 9.58 -3.06
N ARG A 387 -5.01 9.96 -2.56
CA ARG A 387 -5.62 11.27 -2.78
C ARG A 387 -4.94 12.30 -1.90
N ARG A 388 -4.28 13.30 -2.49
CA ARG A 388 -3.53 14.33 -1.76
C ARG A 388 -4.39 15.04 -0.73
N ASN A 389 -5.58 15.48 -1.10
CA ASN A 389 -6.51 16.15 -0.19
C ASN A 389 -6.86 15.30 1.04
N ALA A 390 -7.10 13.99 0.87
CA ALA A 390 -7.39 13.11 2.00
C ALA A 390 -6.19 13.02 2.97
N LEU A 391 -4.98 12.92 2.43
CA LEU A 391 -3.76 12.84 3.21
C LEU A 391 -3.47 14.14 3.98
N ILE A 392 -3.59 15.28 3.30
CA ILE A 392 -3.35 16.61 3.90
C ILE A 392 -4.42 16.94 4.94
N SER A 393 -5.71 16.79 4.61
CA SER A 393 -6.80 17.14 5.53
C SER A 393 -6.75 16.34 6.83
N VAL A 394 -6.52 15.03 6.74
CA VAL A 394 -6.41 14.16 7.91
C VAL A 394 -5.12 14.43 8.66
N GLY A 395 -3.99 14.54 7.96
CA GLY A 395 -2.70 14.80 8.61
C GLY A 395 -2.67 16.15 9.34
N LEU A 396 -3.28 17.20 8.77
CA LEU A 396 -3.47 18.51 9.43
C LEU A 396 -4.30 18.39 10.71
N GLN A 397 -5.37 17.59 10.69
CA GLN A 397 -6.19 17.38 11.88
C GLN A 397 -5.38 16.73 13.01
N TYR A 398 -4.63 15.66 12.71
CA TYR A 398 -3.77 15.02 13.70
C TYR A 398 -2.63 15.93 14.16
N PHE A 399 -2.08 16.73 13.24
CA PHE A 399 -1.06 17.72 13.60
C PHE A 399 -1.63 18.75 14.57
N ALA A 400 -2.82 19.30 14.31
CA ALA A 400 -3.46 20.27 15.19
C ALA A 400 -3.72 19.67 16.59
N ASP A 401 -4.18 18.42 16.67
CA ASP A 401 -4.38 17.72 17.95
C ASP A 401 -3.08 17.54 18.74
N GLU A 402 -1.97 17.29 18.04
CA GLU A 402 -0.65 17.13 18.65
C GLU A 402 0.00 18.47 19.02
N TYR A 403 -0.16 19.49 18.17
CA TYR A 403 0.28 20.87 18.41
C TYR A 403 -0.44 21.47 19.62
N ALA A 404 -1.74 21.20 19.79
CA ALA A 404 -2.49 21.63 20.97
C ALA A 404 -1.97 21.04 22.29
N LYS A 405 -1.19 19.94 22.23
CA LYS A 405 -0.53 19.34 23.40
C LYS A 405 0.89 19.89 23.60
N ASP A 406 1.58 20.25 22.52
CA ASP A 406 2.94 20.76 22.53
C ASP A 406 3.18 21.75 21.37
N GLU A 407 3.08 23.04 21.67
CA GLU A 407 3.23 24.13 20.69
C GLU A 407 4.64 24.18 20.07
N LYS A 408 5.65 23.56 20.68
CA LYS A 408 7.02 23.53 20.13
C LYS A 408 7.14 22.71 18.86
N ARG A 409 6.09 21.96 18.50
CA ARG A 409 6.05 21.10 17.33
C ARG A 409 5.64 21.81 16.05
N LEU A 410 5.42 23.13 16.09
CA LEU A 410 5.09 23.90 14.89
C LEU A 410 6.12 23.68 13.78
N ASP A 411 7.41 23.69 14.15
CA ASP A 411 8.53 23.54 13.23
C ASP A 411 8.62 22.13 12.61
N GLU A 412 7.89 21.15 13.15
CA GLU A 412 7.83 19.78 12.65
C GLU A 412 6.72 19.57 11.61
N PHE A 413 5.88 20.58 11.34
CA PHE A 413 4.67 20.43 10.50
C PHE A 413 4.95 19.72 9.17
N GLU A 414 5.98 20.18 8.46
CA GLU A 414 6.39 19.63 7.16
C GLU A 414 6.80 18.14 7.24
N LEU A 415 7.12 17.64 8.44
CA LEU A 415 7.56 16.26 8.66
C LEU A 415 6.45 15.34 9.17
N ILE A 416 5.32 15.89 9.66
CA ILE A 416 4.29 15.09 10.35
C ILE A 416 2.84 15.39 9.90
N GLY A 417 2.61 16.42 9.09
CA GLY A 417 1.29 16.89 8.68
C GLY A 417 0.55 16.05 7.63
N GLY A 418 1.10 14.92 7.17
CA GLY A 418 0.55 14.07 6.11
C GLY A 418 0.48 12.59 6.51
N VAL A 419 1.40 11.80 5.97
CA VAL A 419 1.67 10.42 6.36
C VAL A 419 2.05 10.37 7.84
N SER A 420 1.52 9.39 8.57
CA SER A 420 1.73 9.26 10.01
C SER A 420 3.19 9.04 10.38
N SER A 421 3.72 9.83 11.30
CA SER A 421 5.09 9.71 11.82
C SER A 421 5.17 8.97 13.17
N ASN A 422 4.04 8.45 13.66
CA ASN A 422 3.88 7.89 15.01
C ASN A 422 4.39 6.44 15.16
N SER A 423 4.81 5.78 14.08
CA SER A 423 5.36 4.42 14.12
C SER A 423 6.32 4.22 12.94
N ILE A 424 7.18 3.22 13.06
CA ILE A 424 8.01 2.72 11.94
C ILE A 424 7.16 2.04 10.84
N THR A 425 5.89 1.73 11.14
CA THR A 425 4.88 1.27 10.18
C THR A 425 3.93 2.42 9.92
N GLU A 426 4.44 3.47 9.25
CA GLU A 426 3.71 4.70 8.93
C GLU A 426 2.51 4.43 8.02
N ASP A 427 2.63 3.45 7.15
CA ASP A 427 1.71 3.10 6.09
C ASP A 427 0.37 2.58 6.63
N MET A 428 0.40 1.51 7.44
CA MET A 428 -0.79 0.94 8.06
C MET A 428 -1.44 1.94 9.01
N ASN A 429 -0.64 2.73 9.74
CA ASN A 429 -1.18 3.75 10.65
C ASN A 429 -1.87 4.87 9.87
N THR A 430 -1.28 5.35 8.77
CA THR A 430 -1.89 6.35 7.88
C THR A 430 -3.24 5.86 7.35
N ALA A 431 -3.30 4.61 6.88
CA ALA A 431 -4.56 4.02 6.44
C ALA A 431 -5.62 4.00 7.56
N MET A 432 -5.24 3.63 8.78
CA MET A 432 -6.14 3.59 9.92
C MET A 432 -6.67 4.99 10.30
N ARG A 433 -5.82 6.02 10.22
CA ARG A 433 -6.20 7.42 10.43
C ARG A 433 -7.17 7.91 9.35
N LEU A 434 -6.89 7.61 8.09
CA LEU A 434 -7.77 7.95 6.96
C LEU A 434 -9.16 7.30 7.13
N HIS A 435 -9.21 6.01 7.47
CA HIS A 435 -10.47 5.31 7.74
C HIS A 435 -11.21 5.88 8.95
N SER A 436 -10.49 6.25 10.01
CA SER A 436 -11.06 6.89 11.21
C SER A 436 -11.68 8.25 10.89
N ALA A 437 -11.13 8.97 9.93
CA ALA A 437 -11.70 10.22 9.41
C ALA A 437 -12.86 10.01 8.41
N GLY A 438 -13.32 8.77 8.20
CA GLY A 438 -14.47 8.45 7.33
C GLY A 438 -14.11 8.17 5.86
N TRP A 439 -12.84 8.31 5.47
CA TRP A 439 -12.40 7.95 4.13
C TRP A 439 -12.48 6.43 3.89
N LYS A 440 -12.58 6.06 2.62
CA LYS A 440 -12.64 4.68 2.14
C LYS A 440 -11.35 4.30 1.44
N SER A 441 -11.13 3.00 1.30
CA SER A 441 -10.02 2.46 0.51
C SER A 441 -10.50 1.36 -0.43
N VAL A 442 -9.65 1.07 -1.42
CA VAL A 442 -9.88 0.00 -2.39
C VAL A 442 -8.65 -0.86 -2.53
N TYR A 443 -8.85 -2.17 -2.67
CA TYR A 443 -7.82 -3.09 -3.12
C TYR A 443 -7.96 -3.40 -4.61
N HIS A 444 -6.90 -3.09 -5.36
CA HIS A 444 -6.74 -3.46 -6.76
C HIS A 444 -5.92 -4.74 -6.84
N HIS A 445 -6.38 -5.76 -7.58
CA HIS A 445 -5.77 -7.09 -7.52
C HIS A 445 -4.81 -7.41 -8.68
N GLU A 446 -4.69 -6.56 -9.71
CA GLU A 446 -3.69 -6.72 -10.77
C GLU A 446 -2.30 -6.35 -10.23
N LEU A 447 -1.28 -7.15 -10.59
CA LEU A 447 0.11 -6.83 -10.28
C LEU A 447 0.61 -5.74 -11.22
N LEU A 448 0.69 -4.50 -10.72
CA LEU A 448 1.05 -3.31 -11.50
C LEU A 448 2.47 -2.80 -11.26
N ALA A 449 3.19 -3.31 -10.27
CA ALA A 449 4.60 -3.02 -10.05
C ALA A 449 5.29 -4.19 -9.35
N GLU A 450 6.57 -4.40 -9.63
CA GLU A 450 7.37 -5.51 -9.11
C GLU A 450 8.66 -4.99 -8.49
N GLY A 451 9.00 -5.51 -7.30
CA GLY A 451 10.10 -5.03 -6.47
C GLY A 451 11.29 -5.98 -6.35
N LEU A 452 12.27 -5.59 -5.52
CA LEU A 452 13.34 -6.46 -5.05
C LEU A 452 13.05 -7.01 -3.65
N ALA A 453 13.08 -8.33 -3.53
CA ALA A 453 13.11 -9.01 -2.24
C ALA A 453 14.52 -8.96 -1.64
N PRO A 454 14.68 -8.95 -0.30
CA PRO A 454 15.99 -9.16 0.32
C PRO A 454 16.67 -10.47 -0.14
N ASP A 455 17.96 -10.41 -0.48
CA ASP A 455 18.67 -11.58 -1.04
C ASP A 455 19.30 -12.52 0.00
N ASP A 456 19.17 -12.19 1.30
CA ASP A 456 19.76 -12.95 2.39
C ASP A 456 18.85 -13.03 3.65
N LEU A 457 19.14 -14.00 4.52
CA LEU A 457 18.32 -14.24 5.72
C LEU A 457 18.40 -13.09 6.73
N SER A 458 19.57 -12.46 6.91
CA SER A 458 19.75 -11.37 7.88
C SER A 458 18.88 -10.17 7.52
N SER A 459 18.94 -9.75 6.25
CA SER A 459 18.13 -8.67 5.69
C SER A 459 16.63 -8.99 5.78
N THR A 460 16.25 -10.24 5.46
CA THR A 460 14.86 -10.72 5.59
C THR A 460 14.33 -10.63 7.02
N LEU A 461 15.09 -11.12 8.00
CA LEU A 461 14.68 -11.11 9.40
C LEU A 461 14.61 -9.69 9.97
N LYS A 462 15.56 -8.81 9.61
CA LYS A 462 15.50 -7.39 10.00
C LYS A 462 14.25 -6.70 9.46
N GLN A 463 13.88 -6.95 8.20
CA GLN A 463 12.67 -6.38 7.60
C GLN A 463 11.41 -6.85 8.35
N ARG A 464 11.24 -8.16 8.56
CA ARG A 464 10.08 -8.72 9.27
C ARG A 464 10.00 -8.26 10.72
N LEU A 465 11.14 -8.13 11.40
CA LEU A 465 11.20 -7.61 12.77
C LEU A 465 10.68 -6.16 12.83
N ARG A 466 11.07 -5.29 11.89
CA ARG A 466 10.56 -3.91 11.81
C ARG A 466 9.05 -3.86 11.61
N TRP A 467 8.51 -4.68 10.71
CA TRP A 467 7.06 -4.77 10.49
C TRP A 467 6.30 -5.20 11.75
N ALA A 468 6.84 -6.20 12.46
CA ALA A 468 6.26 -6.69 13.71
C ALA A 468 6.30 -5.62 14.81
N GLN A 469 7.46 -5.01 15.03
CA GLN A 469 7.65 -3.96 16.04
C GLN A 469 6.77 -2.75 15.76
N GLY A 470 6.77 -2.24 14.53
CA GLY A 470 5.98 -1.07 14.15
C GLY A 470 4.48 -1.33 14.24
N THR A 471 4.01 -2.52 13.89
CA THR A 471 2.59 -2.91 14.05
C THR A 471 2.17 -2.96 15.52
N ILE A 472 2.98 -3.55 16.39
CA ILE A 472 2.69 -3.59 17.84
C ILE A 472 2.77 -2.19 18.45
N GLN A 473 3.69 -1.34 17.97
CA GLN A 473 3.78 0.05 18.39
C GLN A 473 2.50 0.84 18.05
N VAL A 474 1.89 0.59 16.89
CA VAL A 474 0.58 1.17 16.54
C VAL A 474 -0.52 0.68 17.48
N LEU A 475 -0.54 -0.62 17.82
CA LEU A 475 -1.51 -1.18 18.76
C LEU A 475 -1.45 -0.46 20.12
N VAL A 476 -0.24 -0.23 20.65
CA VAL A 476 -0.04 0.43 21.96
C VAL A 476 -0.37 1.92 21.89
N ARG A 477 0.00 2.62 20.82
CA ARG A 477 -0.13 4.08 20.71
C ARG A 477 -1.52 4.56 20.29
N GLU A 478 -2.20 3.84 19.40
CA GLU A 478 -3.46 4.29 18.80
C GLU A 478 -4.62 3.32 18.92
N ASN A 479 -4.39 2.09 19.39
CA ASN A 479 -5.35 1.00 19.61
C ASN A 479 -6.62 1.04 18.70
N PRO A 480 -6.69 0.20 17.65
CA PRO A 480 -7.82 0.20 16.73
C PRO A 480 -9.17 -0.11 17.40
N LEU A 481 -9.18 -0.82 18.53
CA LEU A 481 -10.42 -1.20 19.20
C LEU A 481 -11.12 -0.02 19.89
N THR A 482 -10.39 1.03 20.25
CA THR A 482 -10.92 2.21 20.94
C THR A 482 -10.93 3.45 20.06
N LYS A 483 -10.27 3.41 18.89
CA LYS A 483 -10.17 4.56 17.98
C LYS A 483 -11.53 5.01 17.45
N VAL A 484 -11.86 6.28 17.67
CA VAL A 484 -13.11 6.92 17.22
C VAL A 484 -13.18 6.97 15.69
N GLY A 485 -14.38 6.92 15.12
CA GLY A 485 -14.62 7.02 13.67
C GLY A 485 -14.38 5.73 12.88
N LEU A 486 -13.64 4.74 13.41
CA LEU A 486 -13.57 3.41 12.80
C LEU A 486 -14.87 2.63 13.01
N SER A 487 -15.39 2.06 11.92
CA SER A 487 -16.48 1.08 11.97
C SER A 487 -16.07 -0.20 12.69
N PHE A 488 -17.04 -0.94 13.23
CA PHE A 488 -16.81 -2.22 13.90
C PHE A 488 -15.91 -3.17 13.09
N TRP A 489 -16.18 -3.31 11.79
CA TRP A 489 -15.41 -4.20 10.91
C TRP A 489 -13.98 -3.71 10.67
N GLN A 490 -13.77 -2.40 10.54
CA GLN A 490 -12.42 -1.83 10.43
C GLN A 490 -11.62 -2.07 11.71
N ARG A 491 -12.21 -1.82 12.89
CA ARG A 491 -11.57 -2.09 14.19
C ARG A 491 -11.06 -3.52 14.27
N LEU A 492 -11.92 -4.47 13.89
CA LEU A 492 -11.59 -5.89 13.93
C LEU A 492 -10.52 -6.28 12.91
N GLN A 493 -10.55 -5.71 11.70
CA GLN A 493 -9.57 -5.98 10.65
C GLN A 493 -8.17 -5.45 10.99
N TYR A 494 -8.08 -4.27 11.60
CA TYR A 494 -6.81 -3.74 12.10
C TYR A 494 -6.32 -4.54 13.31
N PHE A 495 -7.20 -4.79 14.28
CA PHE A 495 -6.86 -5.55 15.47
C PHE A 495 -6.38 -6.97 15.11
N LYS A 496 -7.04 -7.66 14.18
CA LYS A 496 -6.61 -8.97 13.67
C LYS A 496 -5.16 -8.97 13.21
N THR A 497 -4.77 -7.98 12.40
CA THR A 497 -3.39 -7.88 11.90
C THR A 497 -2.41 -7.71 13.06
N MET A 498 -2.71 -6.83 14.02
CA MET A 498 -1.87 -6.60 15.18
C MET A 498 -1.80 -7.81 16.12
N TYR A 499 -2.94 -8.45 16.37
CA TYR A 499 -3.06 -9.67 17.18
C TYR A 499 -2.22 -10.81 16.62
N SER A 500 -2.11 -10.95 15.29
CA SER A 500 -1.37 -12.06 14.67
C SER A 500 0.11 -12.12 15.05
N TYR A 501 0.73 -11.00 15.42
CA TYR A 501 2.13 -10.92 15.85
C TYR A 501 2.37 -11.52 17.24
N PHE A 502 1.33 -11.74 18.05
CA PHE A 502 1.44 -12.45 19.33
C PHE A 502 1.52 -13.98 19.17
N SER A 503 1.39 -14.49 17.93
CA SER A 503 1.34 -15.94 17.67
C SER A 503 2.63 -16.66 18.04
N GLY A 504 3.76 -15.95 18.11
CA GLY A 504 5.04 -16.50 18.55
C GLY A 504 4.97 -17.17 19.91
N PHE A 505 4.21 -16.63 20.87
CA PHE A 505 4.06 -17.22 22.21
C PHE A 505 3.28 -18.54 22.18
N ALA A 506 2.17 -18.60 21.45
CA ALA A 506 1.38 -19.82 21.31
C ALA A 506 2.17 -20.91 20.56
N THR A 507 2.85 -20.55 19.47
CA THR A 507 3.72 -21.45 18.71
C THR A 507 4.84 -22.03 19.56
N PHE A 508 5.47 -21.20 20.41
CA PHE A 508 6.51 -21.67 21.32
C PHE A 508 5.99 -22.76 22.26
N VAL A 509 4.81 -22.56 22.86
CA VAL A 509 4.18 -23.56 23.73
C VAL A 509 3.87 -24.86 22.97
N PHE A 510 3.29 -24.77 21.77
CA PHE A 510 2.96 -25.96 20.98
C PHE A 510 4.18 -26.79 20.60
N ILE A 511 5.30 -26.15 20.26
CA ILE A 511 6.52 -26.88 19.91
C ILE A 511 7.23 -27.43 21.14
N LEU A 512 7.12 -26.76 22.29
CA LEU A 512 7.76 -27.19 23.53
C LEU A 512 7.05 -28.40 24.17
N CYS A 513 5.74 -28.53 24.01
CA CYS A 513 4.96 -29.61 24.64
C CYS A 513 5.45 -31.03 24.27
N PRO A 514 5.64 -31.41 22.98
CA PRO A 514 6.18 -32.72 22.62
C PRO A 514 7.58 -32.97 23.17
N ILE A 515 8.43 -31.93 23.21
CA ILE A 515 9.80 -32.03 23.74
C ILE A 515 9.76 -32.41 25.22
N ILE A 516 8.96 -31.68 26.02
CA ILE A 516 8.78 -31.97 27.44
C ILE A 516 8.27 -33.40 27.63
N TYR A 517 7.27 -33.81 26.85
CA TYR A 517 6.70 -35.15 26.93
C TYR A 517 7.73 -36.26 26.62
N PHE A 518 8.59 -36.08 25.62
CA PHE A 518 9.60 -37.09 25.28
C PHE A 518 10.57 -37.36 26.43
N PHE A 519 11.03 -36.32 27.13
CA PHE A 519 12.00 -36.48 28.21
C PHE A 519 11.36 -36.85 29.56
N THR A 520 10.17 -36.32 29.85
CA THR A 520 9.56 -36.43 31.19
C THR A 520 8.41 -37.42 31.27
N GLY A 521 7.75 -37.73 30.15
CA GLY A 521 6.48 -38.47 30.12
C GLY A 521 5.28 -37.71 30.68
N VAL A 522 5.43 -36.43 31.04
CA VAL A 522 4.33 -35.59 31.55
C VAL A 522 3.39 -35.20 30.42
N ILE A 523 2.11 -35.57 30.56
CA ILE A 523 1.07 -35.31 29.54
C ILE A 523 0.22 -34.11 29.98
N PRO A 524 0.06 -33.05 29.17
CA PRO A 524 -0.81 -31.91 29.51
C PRO A 524 -2.31 -32.17 29.30
N VAL A 525 -2.65 -33.32 28.72
CA VAL A 525 -4.01 -33.75 28.41
C VAL A 525 -4.27 -35.07 29.14
N LYS A 526 -5.13 -35.04 30.17
CA LYS A 526 -5.39 -36.20 31.04
C LYS A 526 -6.14 -37.33 30.31
N THR A 527 -7.10 -36.97 29.48
CA THR A 527 -7.87 -37.91 28.65
C THR A 527 -7.19 -38.08 27.28
N PHE A 528 -6.56 -39.24 27.08
CA PHE A 528 -5.93 -39.64 25.80
C PHE A 528 -6.61 -40.90 25.24
N GLY A 529 -6.47 -41.14 23.93
CA GLY A 529 -7.09 -42.29 23.25
C GLY A 529 -8.37 -41.91 22.46
N PRO A 530 -9.40 -42.78 22.41
CA PRO A 530 -10.59 -42.55 21.57
C PRO A 530 -11.34 -41.25 21.89
N ASP A 531 -11.42 -40.86 23.17
CA ASP A 531 -12.11 -39.64 23.59
C ASP A 531 -11.41 -38.37 23.07
N PHE A 532 -10.08 -38.31 23.21
CA PHE A 532 -9.28 -37.25 22.60
C PHE A 532 -9.45 -37.23 21.07
N ALA A 533 -9.38 -38.39 20.43
CA ALA A 533 -9.51 -38.52 18.99
C ALA A 533 -10.88 -38.00 18.47
N LEU A 534 -11.96 -38.34 19.18
CA LEU A 534 -13.32 -37.93 18.84
C LEU A 534 -13.49 -36.41 18.85
N HIS A 535 -12.87 -35.71 19.79
CA HIS A 535 -12.97 -34.26 19.91
C HIS A 535 -11.97 -33.53 19.01
N PHE A 536 -10.72 -34.01 18.95
CA PHE A 536 -9.65 -33.35 18.23
C PHE A 536 -9.71 -33.53 16.71
N PHE A 537 -9.86 -34.76 16.20
CA PHE A 537 -9.73 -35.01 14.76
C PHE A 537 -10.80 -34.33 13.92
N PRO A 538 -12.10 -34.34 14.28
CA PRO A 538 -13.11 -33.63 13.52
C PRO A 538 -12.83 -32.12 13.46
N ALA A 539 -12.47 -31.51 14.59
CA ALA A 539 -12.12 -30.10 14.67
C ALA A 539 -10.87 -29.77 13.83
N PHE A 540 -9.85 -30.63 13.86
CA PHE A 540 -8.64 -30.46 13.05
C PHE A 540 -8.91 -30.61 11.55
N VAL A 541 -9.65 -31.64 11.14
CA VAL A 541 -9.96 -31.89 9.72
C VAL A 541 -10.79 -30.75 9.14
N ILE A 542 -11.86 -30.31 9.83
CA ILE A 542 -12.67 -29.20 9.33
C ILE A 542 -11.88 -27.89 9.29
N ASN A 543 -10.97 -27.66 10.24
CA ASN A 543 -10.06 -26.51 10.22
C ASN A 543 -9.19 -26.53 8.95
N ARG A 544 -8.59 -27.68 8.63
CA ARG A 544 -7.79 -27.86 7.41
C ARG A 544 -8.60 -27.66 6.14
N LEU A 545 -9.82 -28.22 6.06
CA LEU A 545 -10.71 -28.03 4.92
C LEU A 545 -11.13 -26.56 4.75
N THR A 546 -11.41 -25.86 5.86
CA THR A 546 -11.75 -24.43 5.86
C THR A 546 -10.58 -23.60 5.34
N PHE A 547 -9.36 -23.89 5.81
CA PHE A 547 -8.17 -23.19 5.35
C PHE A 547 -7.91 -23.41 3.85
N LEU A 548 -8.05 -24.65 3.36
CA LEU A 548 -7.93 -24.97 1.93
C LEU A 548 -8.97 -24.24 1.07
N ALA A 549 -10.21 -24.09 1.57
CA ALA A 549 -11.24 -23.31 0.90
C ALA A 549 -10.89 -21.80 0.85
N ALA A 550 -10.32 -21.27 1.93
CA ALA A 550 -9.89 -19.86 2.01
C ALA A 550 -8.70 -19.55 1.07
N SER A 551 -7.74 -20.47 1.01
CA SER A 551 -6.52 -20.33 0.19
C SER A 551 -6.70 -20.76 -1.27
N TRP A 552 -7.94 -21.00 -1.70
CA TRP A 552 -8.22 -21.47 -3.06
C TRP A 552 -7.66 -20.52 -4.13
N GLY A 553 -6.96 -21.12 -5.10
CA GLY A 553 -6.27 -20.41 -6.19
C GLY A 553 -4.80 -20.09 -5.92
N ILE A 554 -4.29 -20.35 -4.71
CA ILE A 554 -2.87 -20.22 -4.38
C ILE A 554 -2.20 -21.59 -4.52
N SER A 555 -0.95 -21.61 -5.00
CA SER A 555 -0.21 -22.87 -5.18
C SER A 555 0.07 -23.57 -3.85
N ALA A 556 -0.05 -24.90 -3.81
CA ALA A 556 0.20 -25.67 -2.59
C ALA A 556 1.62 -25.45 -2.03
N ARG A 557 2.61 -25.27 -2.91
CA ARG A 557 4.00 -24.97 -2.52
C ARG A 557 4.12 -23.66 -1.75
N GLU A 558 3.40 -22.62 -2.18
CA GLU A 558 3.42 -21.32 -1.53
C GLU A 558 2.66 -21.32 -0.20
N ILE A 559 1.53 -22.04 -0.14
CA ILE A 559 0.81 -22.26 1.12
C ILE A 559 1.70 -22.98 2.12
N TRP A 560 2.36 -24.06 1.69
CA TRP A 560 3.31 -24.77 2.52
C TRP A 560 4.43 -23.86 3.02
N ARG A 561 5.07 -23.09 2.13
CA ARG A 561 6.11 -22.13 2.50
C ARG A 561 5.62 -21.08 3.51
N SER A 562 4.37 -20.62 3.36
CA SER A 562 3.74 -19.67 4.28
C SER A 562 3.52 -20.28 5.67
N GLU A 563 3.05 -21.53 5.76
CA GLU A 563 2.92 -22.26 7.02
C GLU A 563 4.28 -22.46 7.71
N GLN A 564 5.31 -22.83 6.95
CA GLN A 564 6.67 -22.97 7.47
C GLN A 564 7.16 -21.68 8.13
N TYR A 565 7.02 -20.54 7.45
CA TYR A 565 7.46 -19.25 7.98
C TYR A 565 6.57 -18.70 9.11
N ALA A 566 5.27 -19.00 9.12
CA ALA A 566 4.39 -18.65 10.24
C ALA A 566 4.86 -19.28 11.56
N ILE A 567 5.39 -20.51 11.49
CA ILE A 567 5.90 -21.24 12.65
C ILE A 567 7.37 -20.90 12.94
N ALA A 568 8.23 -20.92 11.93
CA ALA A 568 9.68 -20.74 12.11
C ALA A 568 10.10 -19.35 12.62
N LEU A 569 9.23 -18.34 12.47
CA LEU A 569 9.47 -16.97 12.93
C LEU A 569 9.08 -16.72 14.39
N PHE A 570 8.62 -17.74 15.15
CA PHE A 570 8.17 -17.54 16.53
C PHE A 570 9.14 -16.75 17.43
N PRO A 571 10.49 -16.91 17.38
CA PRO A 571 11.39 -16.14 18.25
C PRO A 571 11.43 -14.66 17.86
N LEU A 572 11.36 -14.38 16.55
CA LEU A 572 11.33 -13.01 16.03
C LEU A 572 10.04 -12.30 16.44
N LEU A 573 8.90 -12.99 16.37
CA LEU A 573 7.61 -12.45 16.79
C LEU A 573 7.58 -12.16 18.29
N MET A 574 8.09 -13.07 19.12
CA MET A 574 8.25 -12.86 20.55
C MET A 574 9.19 -11.69 20.86
N GLN A 575 10.33 -11.62 20.17
CA GLN A 575 11.27 -10.49 20.30
C GLN A 575 10.62 -9.16 19.96
N ALA A 576 9.83 -9.10 18.88
CA ALA A 576 9.14 -7.89 18.47
C ALA A 576 8.19 -7.39 19.56
N VAL A 577 7.31 -8.27 20.06
CA VAL A 577 6.37 -7.95 21.14
C VAL A 577 7.13 -7.50 22.38
N TRP A 578 8.10 -8.30 22.84
CA TRP A 578 8.89 -7.99 24.04
C TRP A 578 9.58 -6.62 23.94
N SER A 579 10.20 -6.30 22.80
CA SER A 579 10.92 -5.04 22.61
C SER A 579 10.01 -3.80 22.73
N VAL A 580 8.77 -3.88 22.24
CA VAL A 580 7.82 -2.76 22.32
C VAL A 580 7.29 -2.59 23.73
N PHE A 581 6.89 -3.69 24.40
CA PHE A 581 6.36 -3.63 25.76
C PHE A 581 7.41 -3.24 26.81
N THR A 582 8.69 -3.50 26.55
CA THR A 582 9.81 -3.08 27.42
C THR A 582 10.32 -1.66 27.10
N GLY A 583 9.76 -0.98 26.10
CA GLY A 583 10.15 0.38 25.73
C GLY A 583 11.55 0.50 25.12
N GLN A 584 12.11 -0.59 24.58
CA GLN A 584 13.43 -0.51 23.93
C GLN A 584 13.36 0.41 22.70
N PRO A 585 14.33 1.33 22.52
CA PRO A 585 14.34 2.21 21.37
C PRO A 585 14.51 1.39 20.09
N ILE A 586 13.51 1.44 19.23
CA ILE A 586 13.55 0.72 17.96
C ILE A 586 14.45 1.50 17.01
N LYS A 587 15.68 1.02 16.80
CA LYS A 587 16.60 1.59 15.83
C LYS A 587 16.16 1.23 14.42
N PHE A 588 15.73 2.21 13.64
CA PHE A 588 15.51 2.03 12.21
C PHE A 588 16.85 1.77 11.52
N GLN A 589 17.05 0.57 10.99
CA GLN A 589 18.17 0.25 10.12
C GLN A 589 17.65 -0.04 8.73
N VAL A 590 18.21 0.64 7.74
CA VAL A 590 17.88 0.40 6.34
C VAL A 590 18.34 -1.00 5.97
N THR A 591 17.47 -1.71 5.24
CA THR A 591 17.74 -3.08 4.81
C THR A 591 18.73 -3.01 3.65
N PRO A 592 19.92 -3.63 3.75
CA PRO A 592 20.87 -3.65 2.66
C PRO A 592 20.21 -4.19 1.38
N LYS A 593 20.39 -3.48 0.27
CA LYS A 593 19.90 -3.90 -1.05
C LYS A 593 20.95 -4.68 -1.86
N GLN A 594 22.12 -4.90 -1.27
CA GLN A 594 23.15 -5.77 -1.80
C GLN A 594 23.23 -7.03 -0.94
N ARG A 595 23.35 -8.18 -1.60
CA ARG A 595 23.49 -9.48 -0.95
C ARG A 595 24.69 -9.51 -0.02
N GLN A 596 24.47 -9.95 1.22
CA GLN A 596 25.55 -10.38 2.10
C GLN A 596 25.70 -11.90 2.01
N SER A 597 26.82 -12.38 1.46
CA SER A 597 27.12 -13.81 1.44
C SER A 597 27.55 -14.28 2.81
N GLY A 598 26.92 -15.33 3.33
CA GLY A 598 27.28 -15.88 4.64
C GLY A 598 26.34 -16.97 5.12
N ILE A 599 26.80 -17.71 6.13
CA ILE A 599 26.00 -18.69 6.88
C ILE A 599 25.50 -18.01 8.16
N TYR A 600 24.18 -18.07 8.38
CA TYR A 600 23.47 -17.27 9.39
C TYR A 600 22.95 -18.09 10.59
N LEU A 601 23.59 -19.21 10.92
CA LEU A 601 23.14 -20.13 11.98
C LEU A 601 22.95 -19.43 13.34
N ARG A 602 23.78 -18.44 13.67
CA ARG A 602 23.67 -17.68 14.92
C ARG A 602 22.35 -16.89 15.01
N LEU A 603 21.78 -16.45 13.89
CA LEU A 603 20.52 -15.70 13.88
C LEU A 603 19.32 -16.59 14.23
N ILE A 604 19.44 -17.90 14.04
CA ILE A 604 18.36 -18.87 14.23
C ILE A 604 18.66 -19.85 15.39
N TRP A 605 19.51 -19.46 16.34
CA TRP A 605 19.88 -20.32 17.46
C TRP A 605 18.69 -20.86 18.27
N PRO A 606 17.58 -20.12 18.52
CA PRO A 606 16.44 -20.67 19.24
C PRO A 606 15.78 -21.80 18.45
N GLN A 607 15.68 -21.66 17.13
CA GLN A 607 15.14 -22.69 16.25
C GLN A 607 16.05 -23.92 16.23
N LEU A 608 17.38 -23.74 16.20
CA LEU A 608 18.34 -24.85 16.25
C LEU A 608 18.24 -25.62 17.57
N VAL A 609 18.14 -24.93 18.71
CA VAL A 609 17.95 -25.58 20.02
C VAL A 609 16.69 -26.42 20.04
N ILE A 610 15.55 -25.86 19.60
CA ILE A 610 14.28 -26.57 19.53
C ILE A 610 14.36 -27.77 18.58
N PHE A 611 14.99 -27.60 17.41
CA PHE A 611 15.18 -28.67 16.43
C PHE A 611 16.02 -29.83 16.99
N SER A 612 17.16 -29.51 17.62
CA SER A 612 18.04 -30.49 18.25
C SER A 612 17.36 -31.21 19.42
N LEU A 613 16.70 -30.49 20.33
CA LEU A 613 15.99 -31.09 21.46
C LEU A 613 14.84 -32.00 21.00
N THR A 614 14.15 -31.65 19.93
CA THR A 614 13.09 -32.48 19.34
C THR A 614 13.65 -33.79 18.78
N ILE A 615 14.76 -33.73 18.02
CA ILE A 615 15.43 -34.94 17.51
C ILE A 615 15.92 -35.82 18.66
N LEU A 616 16.60 -35.23 19.64
CA LEU A 616 17.09 -35.96 20.81
C LEU A 616 15.94 -36.61 21.59
N GLY A 617 14.79 -35.94 21.73
CA GLY A 617 13.59 -36.49 22.36
C GLY A 617 12.98 -37.67 21.60
N ILE A 618 12.94 -37.60 20.26
CA ILE A 618 12.50 -38.72 19.42
C ILE A 618 13.47 -39.91 19.58
N LEU A 619 14.77 -39.69 19.47
CA LEU A 619 15.79 -40.74 19.63
C LEU A 619 15.75 -41.37 21.02
N TRP A 620 15.57 -40.56 22.06
CA TRP A 620 15.39 -41.02 23.43
C TRP A 620 14.15 -41.90 23.57
N SER A 621 13.04 -41.50 22.96
CA SER A 621 11.79 -42.28 22.97
C SER A 621 11.96 -43.62 22.24
N LEU A 622 12.67 -43.64 21.10
CA LEU A 622 13.00 -44.86 20.36
C LEU A 622 13.92 -45.79 21.16
N TYR A 623 14.92 -45.24 21.84
CA TYR A 623 15.80 -46.02 22.73
C TYR A 623 15.00 -46.69 23.86
N ARG A 624 14.13 -45.92 24.54
CA ARG A 624 13.27 -46.45 25.61
C ARG A 624 12.31 -47.52 25.11
N PHE A 625 11.77 -47.35 23.90
CA PHE A 625 10.92 -48.34 23.23
C PHE A 625 11.69 -49.65 22.98
N ALA A 626 12.88 -49.57 22.40
CA ALA A 626 13.73 -50.74 22.12
C ALA A 626 14.12 -51.50 23.40
N ARG A 627 14.26 -50.80 24.54
CA ARG A 627 14.52 -51.38 25.87
C ARG A 627 13.28 -51.94 26.57
N GLY A 628 12.08 -51.78 26.01
CA GLY A 628 10.83 -52.17 26.67
C GLY A 628 10.45 -51.32 27.88
N THR A 629 11.06 -50.14 28.05
CA THR A 629 10.86 -49.23 29.20
C THR A 629 9.88 -48.09 28.91
N LEU A 630 9.26 -48.10 27.72
CA LEU A 630 8.37 -47.06 27.26
C LEU A 630 6.91 -47.46 27.55
N ASN A 631 6.32 -46.77 28.53
CA ASN A 631 4.90 -46.87 28.81
C ASN A 631 4.11 -46.19 27.69
N THR A 632 2.97 -46.75 27.27
CA THR A 632 2.07 -46.16 26.25
C THR A 632 2.73 -45.80 24.90
N PRO A 633 3.34 -46.76 24.18
CA PRO A 633 4.08 -46.49 22.94
C PRO A 633 3.25 -45.78 21.85
N GLY A 634 1.94 -46.00 21.79
CA GLY A 634 1.06 -45.32 20.83
C GLY A 634 0.98 -43.80 21.01
N VAL A 635 1.05 -43.30 22.25
CA VAL A 635 1.02 -41.84 22.54
C VAL A 635 2.36 -41.20 22.14
N TYR A 636 3.47 -41.91 22.36
CA TYR A 636 4.78 -41.49 21.89
C TYR A 636 4.88 -41.46 20.36
N LEU A 637 4.27 -42.43 19.67
CA LEU A 637 4.18 -42.45 18.21
C LEU A 637 3.41 -41.23 17.68
N LEU A 638 2.26 -40.92 18.26
CA LEU A 638 1.45 -39.75 17.87
C LEU A 638 2.21 -38.43 18.08
N ASN A 639 2.85 -38.25 19.24
CA ASN A 639 3.70 -37.09 19.50
C ASN A 639 4.92 -37.04 18.58
N GLY A 640 5.49 -38.20 18.23
CA GLY A 640 6.54 -38.34 17.24
C GLY A 640 6.12 -37.83 15.87
N ALA A 641 4.91 -38.16 15.41
CA ALA A 641 4.37 -37.65 14.15
C ALA A 641 4.23 -36.10 14.15
N TRP A 642 3.70 -35.53 15.24
CA TRP A 642 3.63 -34.07 15.42
C TRP A 642 5.01 -33.42 15.48
N ALA A 643 5.96 -34.04 16.16
CA ALA A 643 7.33 -33.58 16.25
C ALA A 643 8.01 -33.58 14.87
N ILE A 644 7.83 -34.63 14.06
CA ILE A 644 8.32 -34.69 12.68
C ILE A 644 7.69 -33.60 11.82
N TYR A 645 6.38 -33.37 11.96
CA TYR A 645 5.70 -32.27 11.27
C TYR A 645 6.31 -30.91 11.66
N ASN A 646 6.52 -30.64 12.96
CA ASN A 646 7.16 -29.42 13.45
C ASN A 646 8.59 -29.26 12.93
N LEU A 647 9.38 -30.35 12.91
CA LEU A 647 10.73 -30.35 12.33
C LEU A 647 10.70 -29.95 10.85
N SER A 648 9.73 -30.46 10.07
CA SER A 648 9.58 -30.10 8.66
C SER A 648 9.24 -28.62 8.42
N LEU A 649 8.55 -27.99 9.39
CA LEU A 649 8.22 -26.58 9.35
C LEU A 649 9.43 -25.70 9.70
N ILE A 650 10.13 -26.03 10.77
CA ILE A 650 11.34 -25.32 11.22
C ILE A 650 12.49 -25.48 10.21
N TRP A 651 12.56 -26.62 9.52
CA TRP A 651 13.61 -26.90 8.54
C TRP A 651 13.75 -25.80 7.48
N ALA A 652 12.66 -25.13 7.10
CA ALA A 652 12.69 -24.05 6.12
C ALA A 652 13.68 -22.93 6.48
N ILE A 653 13.66 -22.47 7.74
CA ILE A 653 14.53 -21.37 8.18
C ILE A 653 15.97 -21.84 8.42
N ILE A 654 16.15 -23.10 8.84
CA ILE A 654 17.47 -23.73 8.95
C ILE A 654 18.12 -23.81 7.58
N HIS A 655 17.40 -24.33 6.59
CA HIS A 655 17.86 -24.39 5.21
C HIS A 655 18.13 -22.99 4.64
N ALA A 656 17.26 -22.01 4.94
CA ALA A 656 17.48 -20.62 4.54
C ALA A 656 18.78 -20.03 5.13
N SER A 657 19.15 -20.41 6.36
CA SER A 657 20.35 -19.90 7.03
C SER A 657 21.67 -20.37 6.41
N ILE A 658 21.64 -21.48 5.67
CA ILE A 658 22.79 -22.04 4.95
C ILE A 658 22.69 -21.85 3.43
N TRP A 659 21.59 -21.29 2.95
CA TRP A 659 21.34 -21.17 1.51
C TRP A 659 22.30 -20.18 0.86
N GLN A 660 22.92 -20.59 -0.25
CA GLN A 660 23.74 -19.76 -1.13
C GLN A 660 23.16 -19.80 -2.54
N PRO A 661 23.37 -18.76 -3.36
CA PRO A 661 22.89 -18.83 -4.73
C PRO A 661 23.72 -19.89 -5.45
N LYS A 662 23.19 -20.50 -6.51
CA LYS A 662 24.08 -21.26 -7.38
C LYS A 662 25.03 -20.24 -8.02
N ASN A 663 26.35 -20.47 -7.94
CA ASN A 663 27.30 -19.66 -8.70
C ASN A 663 26.85 -19.73 -10.16
N ASN A 664 26.58 -18.59 -10.77
CA ASN A 664 26.36 -18.51 -12.21
C ASN A 664 27.69 -18.89 -12.87
N SER A 665 27.83 -20.15 -13.28
CA SER A 665 28.80 -20.59 -14.28
C SER A 665 28.35 -20.14 -15.66
#